data_AF-A0A6I6E179-F1
#
_entry.id   AF-A0A6I6E179-F1
#
_cell.length_a   1.000
_cell.length_b   1.000
_cell.length_c   1.000
_cell.angle_alpha   90.00
_cell.angle_beta   90.00
_cell.angle_gamma   90.00
#
_symmetry.space_group_name_H-M   'P 1'
#
loop_
_entity.id
_entity.type
_entity.pdbx_description
1 polymer ?
#
loop_
_entity_poly.entity_id
_entity_poly.type
_entity_poly.pdbx_seq_one_letter_code
_entity_poly.pdbx_strand_id
1 'polypeptide(L)'
;MRARPLLRASVAARGRLTVSALVVLGLLGGSLSAASAAAATTPDDEPVVSATTAPGTLPETVSPRPTPTAAPTPKPSAPPAATPKTTATPAPTPAPEELAPEEMDRLAHDTTPDEAVVEEGADLRARAVSLVGFDPGDIVSDAVFYNSGAMSAAQIQTFLKSKVPTCRSGYTCLKDFRMTTSTRKADAYCTKPYAGAANESAATIIAKVAQACGINPQVLLVMLQKEQGLVTHTWPSDWRYTIAMGMACPDTAACDTRYYGFQNQVYGAARQYQVYATSSWFNWFPVGKSSRVQYHPNASCGSGAVTIKNKATASLYYYTPYQPNAAALRAGYGTGDACSAYGNRNFYNYFTDWFGPTRAAMKGLIRVDSRDIYLLNGTSKVHVTSATLAEYKAAFGAWREVSSDAAAAYPTKGTASLFIRNTTSGEVALLQGGKRHRFSTCTQVAQWGGTCGTELGLAASTYTSAGKGSAMTNVARRSSNGRLHVIGSGSRLVPLYDSAAVAAYTGSSAPYAAVMSAAAQQKYTVAEMRFAPGSWVKRTTSARVYLPTSDRRLVYLPSWGLADEYGLGRGVDAQVAPTVLTGYADKGTLGLLATCGTTTYVAAGGTLHPVRTTGGFPTTTLDGPTCRKLDRSGARVPGRIFVKAAKSDRVYVLDGGRLRHVTTVTAVRRLAGGKWPTILTLSAQTVDFLPKGSTVR
;
A
#
# COMPACT_ATOMS: atom_id res chain seq x y z
N MET A 1 -39.50 -31.11 31.51
CA MET A 1 -40.80 -30.86 30.85
C MET A 1 -40.54 -30.62 29.36
N ARG A 2 -41.25 -31.42 28.55
CA ARG A 2 -41.40 -31.56 27.08
C ARG A 2 -40.83 -30.41 26.20
N ALA A 3 -40.32 -30.61 24.99
CA ALA A 3 -39.96 -31.77 24.16
C ALA A 3 -39.25 -31.23 22.89
N ARG A 4 -38.25 -31.99 22.41
CA ARG A 4 -37.64 -31.95 21.05
C ARG A 4 -38.70 -32.30 19.96
N PRO A 5 -38.50 -32.14 18.61
CA PRO A 5 -37.29 -32.54 17.88
C PRO A 5 -36.91 -31.84 16.54
N LEU A 6 -35.76 -32.31 16.05
CA LEU A 6 -35.16 -32.25 14.70
C LEU A 6 -36.11 -32.67 13.58
N LEU A 7 -35.88 -32.22 12.34
CA LEU A 7 -35.78 -33.11 11.16
C LEU A 7 -35.16 -32.40 9.91
N ARG A 8 -34.35 -33.19 9.18
CA ARG A 8 -33.79 -32.95 7.83
C ARG A 8 -34.78 -33.40 6.75
N ALA A 9 -34.75 -32.77 5.56
CA ALA A 9 -34.89 -33.37 4.20
C ALA A 9 -34.80 -32.24 3.15
N SER A 10 -33.81 -32.13 2.27
CA SER A 10 -33.64 -32.78 0.95
C SER A 10 -34.88 -32.77 0.03
N VAL A 11 -34.80 -32.08 -1.11
CA VAL A 11 -35.01 -32.61 -2.49
C VAL A 11 -34.97 -31.44 -3.52
N ALA A 12 -34.36 -31.72 -4.66
CA ALA A 12 -34.16 -30.86 -5.82
C ALA A 12 -35.39 -30.78 -6.74
N ALA A 13 -35.58 -29.65 -7.45
CA ALA A 13 -35.94 -29.62 -8.88
C ALA A 13 -36.02 -28.19 -9.46
N ARG A 14 -35.19 -27.96 -10.49
CA ARG A 14 -35.40 -27.22 -11.75
C ARG A 14 -36.54 -26.18 -11.84
N GLY A 15 -36.17 -24.94 -12.22
CA GLY A 15 -37.06 -23.94 -12.84
C GLY A 15 -36.24 -22.83 -13.52
N ARG A 16 -36.57 -22.50 -14.77
CA ARG A 16 -35.80 -21.66 -15.71
C ARG A 16 -36.07 -20.16 -15.56
N LEU A 17 -35.07 -19.38 -16.01
CA LEU A 17 -35.07 -18.05 -16.67
C LEU A 17 -36.22 -17.06 -16.41
N THR A 18 -35.82 -15.84 -16.02
CA THR A 18 -36.20 -14.60 -16.73
C THR A 18 -35.06 -13.59 -16.65
N VAL A 19 -34.57 -13.16 -17.82
CA VAL A 19 -33.60 -12.07 -18.01
C VAL A 19 -34.41 -10.83 -18.36
N SER A 20 -34.26 -9.76 -17.58
CA SER A 20 -34.85 -8.45 -17.89
C SER A 20 -33.91 -7.68 -18.80
N ALA A 21 -34.44 -7.31 -19.98
CA ALA A 21 -33.86 -6.39 -20.92
C ALA A 21 -33.98 -4.94 -20.41
N LEU A 22 -32.96 -4.12 -20.64
CA LEU A 22 -33.11 -2.66 -20.67
C LEU A 22 -32.64 -2.12 -22.02
N VAL A 23 -33.47 -1.23 -22.54
CA VAL A 23 -33.57 -0.73 -23.91
C VAL A 23 -32.48 0.30 -24.22
N VAL A 24 -31.96 0.20 -25.43
CA VAL A 24 -31.11 1.17 -26.13
C VAL A 24 -32.01 2.28 -26.72
N LEU A 25 -31.65 3.54 -26.50
CA LEU A 25 -32.02 4.63 -27.39
C LEU A 25 -30.73 5.39 -27.74
N GLY A 26 -30.35 5.33 -29.01
CA GLY A 26 -29.33 6.21 -29.58
C GLY A 26 -29.98 7.45 -30.18
N LEU A 27 -29.21 8.52 -30.36
CA LEU A 27 -28.87 9.06 -31.69
C LEU A 27 -28.10 10.38 -31.63
N LEU A 28 -27.24 10.51 -32.65
CA LEU A 28 -26.71 11.71 -33.31
C LEU A 28 -25.44 12.36 -32.76
N GLY A 29 -24.46 12.42 -33.67
CA GLY A 29 -23.19 13.09 -33.50
C GLY A 29 -23.17 14.49 -34.10
N GLY A 30 -22.00 15.11 -33.98
CA GLY A 30 -21.69 16.40 -34.55
C GLY A 30 -20.28 16.82 -34.12
N SER A 31 -19.30 16.58 -34.99
CA SER A 31 -17.97 17.18 -34.96
C SER A 31 -18.04 18.65 -35.38
N LEU A 32 -17.30 19.56 -34.73
CA LEU A 32 -16.34 20.49 -35.37
C LEU A 32 -15.65 21.44 -34.37
N SER A 33 -14.34 21.58 -34.60
CA SER A 33 -13.39 22.70 -34.46
C SER A 33 -13.49 23.79 -33.38
N ALA A 34 -12.27 24.10 -32.89
CA ALA A 34 -11.86 25.27 -32.13
C ALA A 34 -11.94 26.60 -32.91
N ALA A 35 -12.21 27.69 -32.19
CA ALA A 35 -11.70 29.04 -32.47
C ALA A 35 -11.75 29.91 -31.20
N SER A 36 -10.70 30.70 -31.02
CA SER A 36 -10.46 31.71 -29.98
C SER A 36 -11.27 32.99 -30.19
N ALA A 37 -11.53 33.76 -29.13
CA ALA A 37 -11.23 35.20 -29.03
C ALA A 37 -11.66 35.80 -27.67
N ALA A 38 -11.08 36.95 -27.39
CA ALA A 38 -10.90 37.64 -26.11
C ALA A 38 -12.08 38.49 -25.59
N ALA A 39 -12.05 38.69 -24.26
CA ALA A 39 -12.27 39.92 -23.48
C ALA A 39 -13.38 40.93 -23.83
N ALA A 40 -14.23 41.23 -22.84
CA ALA A 40 -14.57 42.59 -22.40
C ALA A 40 -15.29 42.58 -21.03
N THR A 41 -15.18 43.70 -20.34
CA THR A 41 -15.39 44.06 -18.92
C THR A 41 -16.84 44.42 -18.52
N THR A 42 -17.18 44.15 -17.23
CA THR A 42 -18.03 44.82 -16.18
C THR A 42 -19.00 45.99 -16.54
N PRO A 43 -20.00 46.42 -15.72
CA PRO A 43 -20.11 46.30 -14.24
C PRO A 43 -21.53 46.16 -13.59
N ASP A 44 -21.51 45.99 -12.26
CA ASP A 44 -22.39 46.48 -11.16
C ASP A 44 -23.94 46.49 -11.25
N ASP A 45 -24.59 45.94 -10.20
CA ASP A 45 -25.53 46.71 -9.34
C ASP A 45 -26.03 45.87 -8.14
N GLU A 46 -25.78 46.38 -6.92
CA GLU A 46 -26.59 46.16 -5.70
C GLU A 46 -27.69 47.23 -5.63
N PRO A 47 -28.74 47.01 -4.82
CA PRO A 47 -29.01 48.05 -3.82
C PRO A 47 -29.42 47.56 -2.43
N VAL A 48 -29.36 48.54 -1.51
CA VAL A 48 -29.36 48.48 -0.05
C VAL A 48 -30.73 48.92 0.54
N VAL A 49 -30.95 48.57 1.83
CA VAL A 49 -31.77 49.18 2.92
C VAL A 49 -33.31 49.28 2.83
N SER A 50 -34.01 48.75 3.87
CA SER A 50 -34.57 49.57 4.97
C SER A 50 -35.31 48.76 6.05
N ALA A 51 -35.29 49.32 7.27
CA ALA A 51 -35.87 48.83 8.52
C ALA A 51 -37.39 49.10 8.67
N THR A 52 -38.03 48.48 9.68
CA THR A 52 -38.68 49.12 10.87
C THR A 52 -39.81 48.23 11.46
N THR A 53 -39.91 48.23 12.81
CA THR A 53 -41.10 48.18 13.70
C THR A 53 -41.65 46.85 14.28
N ALA A 54 -41.61 46.76 15.62
CA ALA A 54 -42.47 45.97 16.51
C ALA A 54 -43.71 46.80 16.94
N PRO A 55 -44.74 46.23 17.63
CA PRO A 55 -44.77 46.31 19.13
C PRO A 55 -45.61 45.24 19.92
N GLY A 56 -45.40 45.20 21.26
CA GLY A 56 -46.35 44.81 22.35
C GLY A 56 -46.44 43.31 22.73
N THR A 57 -46.61 42.84 23.99
CA THR A 57 -46.90 43.42 25.33
C THR A 57 -46.68 42.33 26.42
N LEU A 58 -46.44 42.73 27.69
CA LEU A 58 -46.21 41.91 28.93
C LEU A 58 -47.50 41.29 29.54
N PRO A 59 -47.47 40.53 30.68
CA PRO A 59 -47.36 41.13 32.04
C PRO A 59 -46.45 40.41 33.08
N GLU A 60 -46.20 41.15 34.16
CA GLU A 60 -45.33 40.94 35.34
C GLU A 60 -45.90 40.03 36.45
N THR A 61 -45.06 39.67 37.45
CA THR A 61 -45.31 39.92 38.90
C THR A 61 -44.03 39.61 39.73
N VAL A 62 -43.34 40.61 40.30
CA VAL A 62 -43.33 41.10 41.71
C VAL A 62 -42.10 40.65 42.55
N SER A 63 -41.38 41.68 43.04
CA SER A 63 -40.19 41.73 43.94
C SER A 63 -40.60 41.64 45.44
N PRO A 64 -39.76 41.82 46.51
CA PRO A 64 -38.42 42.42 46.57
C PRO A 64 -37.38 41.78 47.55
N ARG A 65 -36.15 42.32 47.47
CA ARG A 65 -35.05 42.26 48.46
C ARG A 65 -35.08 43.51 49.36
N PRO A 66 -34.43 43.49 50.55
CA PRO A 66 -33.75 44.68 51.05
C PRO A 66 -32.24 44.47 51.30
N THR A 67 -31.49 45.56 51.20
CA THR A 67 -30.04 45.74 51.42
C THR A 67 -29.85 46.59 52.72
N PRO A 68 -28.68 47.20 53.03
CA PRO A 68 -27.33 46.72 53.42
C PRO A 68 -26.97 47.12 54.88
N THR A 69 -25.82 46.70 55.44
CA THR A 69 -25.06 47.49 56.44
C THR A 69 -23.56 47.18 56.39
N ALA A 70 -22.76 48.21 56.68
CA ALA A 70 -21.35 48.43 56.38
C ALA A 70 -20.34 47.87 57.43
N ALA A 71 -19.06 47.95 57.04
CA ALA A 71 -17.84 47.65 57.81
C ALA A 71 -17.63 48.56 59.05
N PRO A 72 -16.66 48.22 59.94
CA PRO A 72 -15.36 48.88 59.85
C PRO A 72 -14.12 48.03 60.26
N THR A 73 -12.95 48.36 59.69
CA THR A 73 -11.59 48.31 60.29
C THR A 73 -11.20 49.76 60.70
N PRO A 74 -10.11 50.13 61.45
CA PRO A 74 -8.81 49.43 61.69
C PRO A 74 -8.05 49.67 63.06
N LYS A 75 -6.85 49.04 63.19
CA LYS A 75 -5.55 49.57 63.75
C LYS A 75 -5.19 49.44 65.27
N PRO A 76 -3.92 49.70 65.74
CA PRO A 76 -2.90 48.67 66.09
C PRO A 76 -2.11 48.88 67.42
N SER A 77 -1.18 47.94 67.71
CA SER A 77 0.13 48.05 68.42
C SER A 77 0.27 48.39 69.92
N ALA A 78 1.08 47.59 70.63
CA ALA A 78 2.17 48.04 71.52
C ALA A 78 3.21 46.92 71.84
N PRO A 79 4.53 47.18 71.73
CA PRO A 79 5.68 46.38 72.24
C PRO A 79 6.37 47.11 73.44
N PRO A 80 7.63 46.83 73.86
CA PRO A 80 8.42 45.61 74.20
C PRO A 80 9.12 45.70 75.61
N ALA A 81 9.90 44.70 76.03
CA ALA A 81 11.04 44.81 76.98
C ALA A 81 11.82 43.48 77.06
N ALA A 82 13.12 43.33 77.39
CA ALA A 82 14.34 44.11 77.34
C ALA A 82 15.51 43.11 77.64
N THR A 83 16.70 43.32 77.07
CA THR A 83 17.93 42.51 77.23
C THR A 83 18.68 42.75 78.55
N PRO A 84 19.64 41.88 78.93
CA PRO A 84 21.03 42.35 79.01
C PRO A 84 22.14 41.37 78.53
N LYS A 85 23.31 41.95 78.24
CA LYS A 85 24.54 41.44 77.60
C LYS A 85 25.48 40.64 78.54
N THR A 86 26.34 39.78 77.97
CA THR A 86 27.79 39.65 78.35
C THR A 86 28.62 38.97 77.25
N THR A 87 29.94 39.16 77.27
CA THR A 87 30.90 39.08 76.13
C THR A 87 32.03 38.05 76.37
N ALA A 88 32.54 37.43 75.27
CA ALA A 88 33.92 36.91 74.96
C ALA A 88 34.44 35.46 75.31
N THR A 89 34.51 34.58 74.26
CA THR A 89 35.68 33.84 73.62
C THR A 89 36.54 32.77 74.40
N PRO A 90 37.18 31.68 73.80
CA PRO A 90 36.88 30.73 72.67
C PRO A 90 37.16 29.17 72.88
N ALA A 91 36.63 28.34 71.95
CA ALA A 91 37.00 26.98 71.42
C ALA A 91 36.99 25.69 72.31
N PRO A 92 36.79 24.43 71.79
CA PRO A 92 36.72 23.93 70.40
C PRO A 92 35.47 23.05 70.03
N THR A 93 35.42 22.68 68.75
CA THR A 93 34.44 21.91 67.92
C THR A 93 33.68 20.72 68.54
N PRO A 94 32.41 20.52 68.13
CA PRO A 94 31.94 19.18 67.75
C PRO A 94 31.27 19.14 66.35
N ALA A 95 31.39 17.95 65.75
CA ALA A 95 30.83 17.35 64.53
C ALA A 95 29.92 18.17 63.59
N PRO A 96 30.06 18.03 62.25
CA PRO A 96 29.08 18.57 61.33
C PRO A 96 27.75 17.83 61.51
N GLU A 97 26.74 18.62 61.83
CA GLU A 97 25.33 18.25 61.96
C GLU A 97 24.83 17.73 60.60
N GLU A 98 24.37 16.48 60.57
CA GLU A 98 23.80 15.82 59.41
C GLU A 98 22.49 16.51 59.04
N LEU A 99 22.47 17.20 57.89
CA LEU A 99 21.27 17.85 57.36
C LEU A 99 20.20 16.79 57.05
N ALA A 100 18.94 17.09 57.37
CA ALA A 100 17.83 16.17 57.20
C ALA A 100 17.59 15.81 55.71
N PRO A 101 17.23 14.55 55.39
CA PRO A 101 17.03 14.06 54.00
C PRO A 101 16.02 14.87 53.16
N GLU A 102 15.10 15.60 53.79
CA GLU A 102 14.05 16.38 53.12
C GLU A 102 14.57 17.71 52.51
N GLU A 103 15.74 18.21 52.91
CA GLU A 103 16.36 19.39 52.29
C GLU A 103 17.22 19.04 51.07
N MET A 104 17.70 17.79 50.94
CA MET A 104 18.37 17.31 49.73
C MET A 104 17.41 17.14 48.54
N ASP A 105 16.10 17.03 48.78
CA ASP A 105 15.09 16.71 47.75
C ASP A 105 14.55 17.96 47.01
N ARG A 106 14.93 19.17 47.43
CA ARG A 106 14.30 20.44 46.98
C ARG A 106 14.85 21.04 45.66
N LEU A 107 15.83 20.41 45.00
CA LEU A 107 16.39 20.86 43.70
C LEU A 107 16.67 19.72 42.69
N ALA A 108 16.22 18.49 42.97
CA ALA A 108 16.83 17.28 42.42
C ALA A 108 16.25 16.72 41.10
N HIS A 109 15.28 17.37 40.45
CA HIS A 109 14.58 16.75 39.29
C HIS A 109 14.79 17.44 37.93
N ASP A 110 15.29 18.67 37.87
CA ASP A 110 15.58 19.35 36.59
C ASP A 110 16.95 20.04 36.52
N THR A 111 17.57 20.35 37.68
CA THR A 111 18.82 21.13 37.77
C THR A 111 20.00 20.34 38.31
N THR A 112 19.79 19.08 38.67
CA THR A 112 20.84 18.15 39.12
C THR A 112 21.45 17.39 37.94
N PRO A 113 22.79 17.27 37.90
CA PRO A 113 23.46 16.30 37.05
C PRO A 113 23.04 14.86 37.39
N ASP A 114 23.32 13.92 36.49
CA ASP A 114 22.98 12.50 36.68
C ASP A 114 23.54 11.94 38.00
N GLU A 115 22.67 11.49 38.92
CA GLU A 115 23.03 10.72 40.12
C GLU A 115 23.21 9.23 39.85
N ALA A 116 23.20 8.78 38.58
CA ALA A 116 23.57 7.41 38.25
C ALA A 116 25.02 7.16 38.64
N VAL A 117 25.17 6.35 39.70
CA VAL A 117 26.39 5.72 40.20
C VAL A 117 27.48 5.68 39.14
N VAL A 118 28.46 6.56 39.30
CA VAL A 118 29.76 6.41 38.65
C VAL A 118 30.36 5.14 39.25
N GLU A 119 30.37 4.04 38.51
CA GLU A 119 31.35 3.00 38.79
C GLU A 119 32.71 3.64 38.53
N GLU A 120 33.49 3.85 39.59
CA GLU A 120 34.91 4.14 39.47
C GLU A 120 35.55 3.00 38.64
N GLY A 121 36.00 3.31 37.42
CA GLY A 121 37.01 2.50 36.75
C GLY A 121 36.82 2.14 35.28
N ALA A 122 35.70 2.43 34.61
CA ALA A 122 35.54 2.07 33.20
C ALA A 122 35.19 3.26 32.28
N ASP A 123 36.24 3.78 31.65
CA ASP A 123 36.25 4.54 30.39
C ASP A 123 35.31 5.76 30.27
N LEU A 124 35.64 6.81 31.02
CA LEU A 124 35.05 8.16 30.86
C LEU A 124 35.27 8.78 29.47
N ARG A 125 36.09 8.17 28.58
CA ARG A 125 36.32 8.68 27.23
C ARG A 125 35.26 8.23 26.20
N ALA A 126 34.36 7.31 26.55
CA ALA A 126 33.41 6.72 25.59
C ALA A 126 31.94 7.20 25.67
N ARG A 127 31.56 8.13 26.57
CA ARG A 127 30.14 8.55 26.74
C ARG A 127 29.80 9.98 26.32
N ALA A 128 30.50 10.52 25.32
CA ALA A 128 29.93 11.62 24.54
C ALA A 128 28.84 11.05 23.61
N VAL A 129 27.66 10.71 24.15
CA VAL A 129 26.47 10.58 23.30
C VAL A 129 26.26 11.96 22.72
N SER A 130 26.48 12.06 21.43
CA SER A 130 26.28 13.29 20.69
C SER A 130 24.79 13.60 20.72
N LEU A 131 24.39 14.74 21.29
CA LEU A 131 23.06 15.34 21.11
C LEU A 131 22.79 15.77 19.64
N VAL A 132 23.54 15.22 18.68
CA VAL A 132 23.28 15.35 17.25
C VAL A 132 21.84 14.96 16.98
N GLY A 133 21.10 15.91 16.42
CA GLY A 133 19.67 15.77 16.11
C GLY A 133 18.70 16.15 17.22
N PHE A 134 19.19 16.57 18.41
CA PHE A 134 18.33 17.18 19.43
C PHE A 134 17.70 18.45 18.88
N ASP A 135 16.38 18.52 18.97
CA ASP A 135 15.59 19.68 18.59
C ASP A 135 14.65 19.96 19.76
N PRO A 136 14.75 21.12 20.45
CA PRO A 136 13.86 21.43 21.56
C PRO A 136 12.39 21.48 21.11
N GLY A 137 12.10 21.75 19.83
CA GLY A 137 10.75 21.74 19.27
C GLY A 137 10.22 20.34 18.91
N ASP A 138 11.08 19.32 18.84
CA ASP A 138 10.75 17.96 18.39
C ASP A 138 11.67 16.94 19.08
N ILE A 139 11.56 16.87 20.41
CA ILE A 139 12.36 16.00 21.27
C ILE A 139 12.09 14.53 20.93
N VAL A 140 10.82 14.19 20.72
CA VAL A 140 10.33 12.87 20.33
C VAL A 140 9.03 13.01 19.56
N SER A 141 8.84 12.19 18.52
CA SER A 141 7.64 12.26 17.69
C SER A 141 6.45 11.53 18.31
N ASP A 142 5.22 11.99 18.03
CA ASP A 142 3.98 11.33 18.49
C ASP A 142 3.95 9.83 18.13
N ALA A 143 4.44 9.48 16.93
CA ALA A 143 4.48 8.10 16.46
C ALA A 143 5.40 7.20 17.31
N VAL A 144 6.45 7.76 17.90
CA VAL A 144 7.33 7.03 18.83
C VAL A 144 6.74 7.05 20.23
N PHE A 145 6.28 8.20 20.71
CA PHE A 145 5.84 8.39 22.10
C PHE A 145 4.59 7.60 22.46
N TYR A 146 3.62 7.51 21.55
CA TYR A 146 2.34 6.82 21.76
C TYR A 146 2.32 5.38 21.20
N ASN A 147 3.49 4.81 20.86
CA ASN A 147 3.59 3.42 20.40
C ASN A 147 3.60 2.42 21.56
N SER A 148 2.42 2.15 22.13
CA SER A 148 2.25 1.16 23.21
C SER A 148 2.73 -0.27 22.90
N GLY A 149 2.92 -0.60 21.61
CA GLY A 149 3.40 -1.90 21.16
C GLY A 149 4.92 -2.03 21.01
N ALA A 150 5.72 -1.01 21.38
CA ALA A 150 7.15 -0.99 21.11
C ALA A 150 7.97 -2.07 21.84
N MET A 151 7.51 -2.50 23.04
CA MET A 151 8.13 -3.61 23.79
C MET A 151 7.06 -4.46 24.49
N SER A 152 7.26 -5.77 24.49
CA SER A 152 6.54 -6.72 25.33
C SER A 152 7.11 -6.76 26.76
N ALA A 153 6.34 -7.28 27.72
CA ALA A 153 6.82 -7.48 29.09
C ALA A 153 8.13 -8.29 29.16
N ALA A 154 8.28 -9.30 28.30
CA ALA A 154 9.50 -10.10 28.21
C ALA A 154 10.70 -9.26 27.74
N GLN A 155 10.53 -8.44 26.70
CA GLN A 155 11.57 -7.53 26.21
C GLN A 155 11.96 -6.49 27.26
N ILE A 156 10.98 -5.95 27.99
CA ILE A 156 11.24 -5.01 29.10
C ILE A 156 12.05 -5.71 30.20
N GLN A 157 11.68 -6.93 30.58
CA GLN A 157 12.39 -7.69 31.61
C GLN A 157 13.85 -7.97 31.21
N THR A 158 14.09 -8.32 29.94
CA THR A 158 15.44 -8.51 29.41
C THR A 158 16.23 -7.20 29.42
N PHE A 159 15.61 -6.10 29.01
CA PHE A 159 16.22 -4.78 29.06
C PHE A 159 16.64 -4.39 30.49
N LEU A 160 15.74 -4.52 31.48
CA LEU A 160 16.05 -4.22 32.88
C LEU A 160 17.21 -5.08 33.43
N LYS A 161 17.23 -6.37 33.07
CA LYS A 161 18.36 -7.27 33.44
C LYS A 161 19.68 -6.85 32.81
N SER A 162 19.65 -6.29 31.60
CA SER A 162 20.85 -5.80 30.93
C SER A 162 21.42 -4.52 31.54
N LYS A 163 20.58 -3.68 32.15
CA LYS A 163 21.00 -2.42 32.76
C LYS A 163 21.60 -2.60 34.15
N VAL A 164 21.07 -3.56 34.92
CA VAL A 164 21.61 -3.92 36.23
C VAL A 164 21.75 -5.44 36.30
N PRO A 165 22.88 -6.02 35.88
CA PRO A 165 23.08 -7.47 35.99
C PRO A 165 23.10 -7.95 37.45
N THR A 166 23.74 -7.18 38.33
CA THR A 166 23.92 -7.49 39.75
C THR A 166 23.28 -6.40 40.62
N CYS A 167 22.42 -6.81 41.57
CA CYS A 167 21.85 -5.91 42.56
C CYS A 167 22.72 -5.93 43.83
N ARG A 168 22.89 -4.79 44.50
CA ARG A 168 23.59 -4.73 45.78
C ARG A 168 22.84 -5.60 46.80
N SER A 169 23.59 -6.40 47.55
CA SER A 169 23.03 -7.25 48.61
C SER A 169 22.17 -6.43 49.59
N GLY A 170 21.01 -6.95 49.96
CA GLY A 170 20.04 -6.28 50.85
C GLY A 170 19.05 -5.34 50.15
N TYR A 171 19.18 -5.10 48.84
CA TYR A 171 18.26 -4.26 48.06
C TYR A 171 17.52 -5.05 46.99
N THR A 172 16.34 -4.58 46.60
CA THR A 172 15.56 -5.14 45.49
C THR A 172 15.62 -4.20 44.30
N CYS A 173 16.39 -4.53 43.26
CA CYS A 173 16.50 -3.72 42.05
C CYS A 173 15.27 -3.85 41.15
N LEU A 174 15.05 -2.88 40.25
CA LEU A 174 13.85 -2.82 39.40
C LEU A 174 13.59 -4.09 38.58
N LYS A 175 14.65 -4.78 38.13
CA LYS A 175 14.53 -6.07 37.41
C LYS A 175 13.90 -7.20 38.26
N ASP A 176 14.12 -7.17 39.57
CA ASP A 176 13.68 -8.20 40.52
C ASP A 176 12.44 -7.75 41.31
N PHE A 177 12.11 -6.45 41.28
CA PHE A 177 10.95 -5.89 41.96
C PHE A 177 9.65 -6.61 41.59
N ARG A 178 8.81 -6.81 42.61
CA ARG A 178 7.50 -7.44 42.50
C ARG A 178 6.49 -6.69 43.38
N MET A 179 5.26 -6.59 42.91
CA MET A 179 4.13 -6.15 43.75
C MET A 179 2.81 -6.78 43.32
N THR A 180 1.89 -6.91 44.27
CA THR A 180 0.47 -7.18 43.95
C THR A 180 -0.19 -5.90 43.50
N THR A 181 -0.87 -5.96 42.36
CA THR A 181 -1.49 -4.80 41.71
C THR A 181 -3.00 -4.87 41.78
N SER A 182 -3.64 -3.70 41.65
CA SER A 182 -5.09 -3.57 41.62
C SER A 182 -5.61 -3.42 40.19
N THR A 183 -6.82 -3.93 39.91
CA THR A 183 -7.47 -3.72 38.61
C THR A 183 -7.90 -2.26 38.45
N ARG A 184 -7.58 -1.64 37.31
CA ARG A 184 -8.07 -0.31 36.91
C ARG A 184 -9.00 -0.43 35.72
N LYS A 185 -10.19 0.17 35.82
CA LYS A 185 -11.13 0.28 34.69
C LYS A 185 -10.57 1.25 33.66
N ALA A 186 -10.94 1.04 32.39
CA ALA A 186 -10.67 2.01 31.35
C ALA A 186 -11.37 3.35 31.64
N ASP A 187 -10.73 4.44 31.27
CA ASP A 187 -11.31 5.79 31.28
C ASP A 187 -11.00 6.53 29.97
N ALA A 188 -11.28 7.84 29.93
CA ALA A 188 -11.07 8.66 28.72
C ALA A 188 -9.60 8.80 28.31
N TYR A 189 -8.64 8.55 29.21
CA TYR A 189 -7.21 8.76 28.99
C TYR A 189 -6.47 7.44 28.88
N CYS A 190 -6.78 6.48 29.76
CA CYS A 190 -6.33 5.09 29.66
C CYS A 190 -7.50 4.22 29.20
N THR A 191 -7.65 4.12 27.88
CA THR A 191 -8.84 3.56 27.22
C THR A 191 -8.92 2.05 27.24
N LYS A 192 -7.87 1.35 27.70
CA LYS A 192 -7.91 -0.10 27.97
C LYS A 192 -7.80 -0.37 29.47
N PRO A 193 -8.50 -1.40 30.00
CA PRO A 193 -8.40 -1.72 31.42
C PRO A 193 -7.01 -2.29 31.76
N TYR A 194 -6.56 -2.03 32.98
CA TYR A 194 -5.43 -2.73 33.59
C TYR A 194 -6.00 -3.86 34.45
N ALA A 195 -5.75 -5.11 34.07
CA ALA A 195 -6.10 -6.26 34.92
C ALA A 195 -5.02 -6.49 35.98
N GLY A 196 -5.37 -6.32 37.26
CA GLY A 196 -4.45 -6.55 38.38
C GLY A 196 -4.18 -8.03 38.61
N ALA A 197 -3.01 -8.33 39.18
CA ALA A 197 -2.61 -9.67 39.57
C ALA A 197 -1.67 -9.65 40.79
N ALA A 198 -1.55 -10.79 41.47
CA ALA A 198 -0.57 -10.95 42.54
C ALA A 198 0.84 -11.05 41.97
N ASN A 199 1.82 -10.51 42.71
CA ASN A 199 3.25 -10.72 42.46
C ASN A 199 3.72 -10.38 41.02
N GLU A 200 3.25 -9.27 40.45
CA GLU A 200 3.66 -8.84 39.12
C GLU A 200 5.05 -8.23 39.12
N SER A 201 5.85 -8.55 38.08
CA SER A 201 7.13 -7.88 37.85
C SER A 201 6.95 -6.43 37.43
N ALA A 202 7.93 -5.58 37.76
CA ALA A 202 7.98 -4.21 37.23
C ALA A 202 7.81 -4.18 35.70
N ALA A 203 8.43 -5.12 34.99
CA ALA A 203 8.31 -5.26 33.54
C ALA A 203 6.86 -5.52 33.07
N THR A 204 6.12 -6.37 33.80
CA THR A 204 4.71 -6.66 33.51
C THR A 204 3.84 -5.44 33.79
N ILE A 205 4.10 -4.74 34.89
CA ILE A 205 3.40 -3.52 35.27
C ILE A 205 3.58 -2.44 34.20
N ILE A 206 4.82 -2.17 33.77
CA ILE A 206 5.12 -1.20 32.71
C ILE A 206 4.41 -1.57 31.41
N ALA A 207 4.49 -2.85 30.99
CA ALA A 207 3.82 -3.31 29.75
C ALA A 207 2.30 -3.13 29.81
N LYS A 208 1.67 -3.50 30.93
CA LYS A 208 0.22 -3.36 31.11
C LYS A 208 -0.20 -1.89 31.17
N VAL A 209 0.55 -1.02 31.84
CA VAL A 209 0.28 0.43 31.85
C VAL A 209 0.44 1.03 30.45
N ALA A 210 1.52 0.69 29.74
CA ALA A 210 1.76 1.14 28.37
C ALA A 210 0.55 0.80 27.47
N GLN A 211 0.01 -0.41 27.58
CA GLN A 211 -1.19 -0.83 26.85
C GLN A 211 -2.46 -0.14 27.32
N ALA A 212 -2.65 0.02 28.63
CA ALA A 212 -3.80 0.69 29.23
C ALA A 212 -3.93 2.14 28.73
N CYS A 213 -2.80 2.86 28.73
CA CYS A 213 -2.75 4.30 28.49
C CYS A 213 -2.23 4.70 27.11
N GLY A 214 -1.89 3.74 26.24
CA GLY A 214 -1.42 4.06 24.88
C GLY A 214 -0.08 4.79 24.84
N ILE A 215 0.82 4.53 25.79
CA ILE A 215 2.16 5.13 25.88
C ILE A 215 3.22 4.09 25.54
N ASN A 216 4.27 4.49 24.84
CA ASN A 216 5.38 3.61 24.52
C ASN A 216 6.11 3.16 25.81
N PRO A 217 6.29 1.84 26.05
CA PRO A 217 7.00 1.35 27.24
C PRO A 217 8.45 1.85 27.35
N GLN A 218 9.12 2.17 26.23
CA GLN A 218 10.45 2.78 26.22
C GLN A 218 10.45 4.19 26.83
N VAL A 219 9.39 4.96 26.58
CA VAL A 219 9.20 6.29 27.21
C VAL A 219 9.07 6.13 28.73
N LEU A 220 8.24 5.18 29.19
CA LEU A 220 8.07 4.93 30.62
C LEU A 220 9.38 4.51 31.30
N LEU A 221 10.20 3.69 30.63
CA LEU A 221 11.52 3.31 31.13
C LEU A 221 12.48 4.50 31.23
N VAL A 222 12.51 5.36 30.22
CA VAL A 222 13.33 6.59 30.25
C VAL A 222 12.86 7.53 31.34
N MET A 223 11.55 7.67 31.54
CA MET A 223 11.01 8.48 32.63
C MET A 223 11.36 7.92 34.00
N LEU A 224 11.24 6.61 34.24
CA LEU A 224 11.70 5.99 35.49
C LEU A 224 13.18 6.28 35.80
N GLN A 225 14.02 6.30 34.76
CA GLN A 225 15.41 6.68 34.92
C GLN A 225 15.56 8.16 35.25
N LYS A 226 14.90 9.02 34.49
CA LYS A 226 15.00 10.47 34.65
C LYS A 226 14.50 10.93 36.02
N GLU A 227 13.42 10.35 36.52
CA GLU A 227 12.78 10.80 37.76
C GLU A 227 13.41 10.17 39.02
N GLN A 228 13.90 8.94 38.96
CA GLN A 228 14.36 8.23 40.18
C GLN A 228 15.66 7.44 39.99
N GLY A 229 16.34 7.56 38.84
CA GLY A 229 17.51 6.75 38.49
C GLY A 229 17.23 5.25 38.42
N LEU A 230 15.95 4.85 38.45
CA LEU A 230 15.54 3.54 38.95
C LEU A 230 15.90 2.38 38.01
N VAL A 231 16.12 2.66 36.72
CA VAL A 231 16.46 1.63 35.72
C VAL A 231 17.90 1.15 35.87
N THR A 232 18.82 2.03 36.25
CA THR A 232 20.25 1.69 36.44
C THR A 232 20.65 1.57 37.92
N HIS A 233 19.75 1.86 38.86
CA HIS A 233 20.06 1.87 40.30
C HIS A 233 20.33 0.46 40.84
N THR A 234 21.44 0.29 41.56
CA THR A 234 21.84 -1.01 42.13
C THR A 234 21.51 -1.18 43.63
N TRP A 235 21.12 -0.10 44.32
CA TRP A 235 20.66 -0.13 45.73
C TRP A 235 19.39 0.71 46.02
N PRO A 236 18.29 0.57 45.25
CA PRO A 236 17.15 1.47 45.37
C PRO A 236 16.46 1.33 46.74
N SER A 237 16.19 2.45 47.40
CA SER A 237 15.38 2.47 48.62
C SER A 237 13.90 2.25 48.30
N ASP A 238 13.13 1.76 49.27
CA ASP A 238 11.70 1.48 49.11
C ASP A 238 10.91 2.72 48.67
N TRP A 239 11.30 3.90 49.16
CA TRP A 239 10.68 5.17 48.80
C TRP A 239 10.73 5.46 47.29
N ARG A 240 11.81 5.08 46.60
CA ARG A 240 11.90 5.22 45.14
C ARG A 240 10.84 4.41 44.39
N TYR A 241 10.32 3.33 44.99
CA TYR A 241 9.19 2.60 44.42
C TYR A 241 7.83 3.22 44.79
N THR A 242 7.75 3.85 45.95
CA THR A 242 6.56 4.59 46.42
C THR A 242 6.26 5.80 45.54
N ILE A 243 7.28 6.55 45.13
CA ILE A 243 7.17 7.76 44.30
C ILE A 243 7.94 7.65 42.96
N ALA A 244 7.94 6.46 42.35
CA ALA A 244 8.76 6.09 41.19
C ALA A 244 8.77 7.04 39.97
N MET A 245 7.76 7.89 39.83
CA MET A 245 7.67 8.87 38.74
C MET A 245 7.56 10.32 39.26
N GLY A 246 7.54 10.56 40.57
CA GLY A 246 7.20 11.88 41.12
C GLY A 246 5.76 12.32 40.84
N MET A 247 4.87 11.39 40.46
CA MET A 247 3.49 11.73 40.12
C MET A 247 2.73 12.18 41.37
N ALA A 248 2.15 13.38 41.28
CA ALA A 248 1.44 14.07 42.37
C ALA A 248 2.31 14.38 43.60
N CYS A 249 3.60 14.66 43.37
CA CYS A 249 4.54 15.17 44.35
C CYS A 249 4.88 16.64 44.02
N PRO A 250 4.11 17.63 44.51
CA PRO A 250 4.42 19.03 44.28
C PRO A 250 5.64 19.46 45.11
N ASP A 251 6.49 20.35 44.55
CA ASP A 251 7.72 20.80 45.21
C ASP A 251 7.49 21.53 46.56
N THR A 252 6.28 22.04 46.79
CA THR A 252 5.92 22.87 47.95
C THR A 252 4.97 22.19 48.94
N ALA A 253 4.64 20.92 48.74
CA ALA A 253 3.76 20.17 49.64
C ALA A 253 4.07 18.67 49.63
N ALA A 254 3.53 17.94 50.61
CA ALA A 254 3.69 16.48 50.65
C ALA A 254 3.04 15.83 49.41
N CYS A 255 3.65 14.73 48.94
CA CYS A 255 3.08 13.92 47.87
C CYS A 255 1.68 13.39 48.22
N ASP A 256 0.80 13.34 47.24
CA ASP A 256 -0.52 12.76 47.39
C ASP A 256 -0.44 11.23 47.53
N THR A 257 -0.75 10.75 48.73
CA THR A 257 -0.69 9.33 49.11
C THR A 257 -1.54 8.42 48.21
N ARG A 258 -2.55 8.95 47.50
CA ARG A 258 -3.36 8.18 46.54
C ARG A 258 -2.54 7.66 45.35
N TYR A 259 -1.40 8.27 45.07
CA TYR A 259 -0.50 7.88 43.99
C TYR A 259 0.67 7.02 44.47
N TYR A 260 0.75 6.68 45.76
CA TYR A 260 1.83 5.85 46.28
C TYR A 260 1.82 4.42 45.71
N GLY A 261 3.02 3.91 45.48
CA GLY A 261 3.31 2.57 44.99
C GLY A 261 3.55 2.52 43.48
N PHE A 262 4.44 1.61 43.07
CA PHE A 262 4.99 1.57 41.72
C PHE A 262 3.92 1.51 40.62
N GLN A 263 2.87 0.68 40.78
CA GLN A 263 1.76 0.64 39.81
C GLN A 263 1.07 2.01 39.66
N ASN A 264 0.78 2.68 40.78
CA ASN A 264 0.04 3.94 40.79
C ASN A 264 0.86 5.09 40.20
N GLN A 265 2.17 5.11 40.47
CA GLN A 265 3.10 6.07 39.89
C GLN A 265 3.21 5.91 38.37
N VAL A 266 3.46 4.68 37.89
CA VAL A 266 3.60 4.42 36.45
C VAL A 266 2.28 4.67 35.72
N TYR A 267 1.15 4.21 36.27
CA TYR A 267 -0.19 4.44 35.68
C TYR A 267 -0.56 5.92 35.69
N GLY A 268 -0.35 6.61 36.81
CA GLY A 268 -0.65 8.03 36.97
C GLY A 268 0.13 8.89 35.99
N ALA A 269 1.44 8.68 35.85
CA ALA A 269 2.27 9.39 34.89
C ALA A 269 1.84 9.10 33.44
N ALA A 270 1.60 7.84 33.07
CA ALA A 270 1.15 7.46 31.73
C ALA A 270 -0.21 8.09 31.38
N ARG A 271 -1.14 8.11 32.35
CA ARG A 271 -2.43 8.79 32.22
C ARG A 271 -2.25 10.29 32.06
N GLN A 272 -1.35 10.90 32.83
CA GLN A 272 -1.11 12.34 32.79
C GLN A 272 -0.57 12.79 31.43
N TYR A 273 0.26 12.00 30.75
CA TYR A 273 0.66 12.29 29.37
C TYR A 273 -0.52 12.34 28.40
N GLN A 274 -1.53 11.48 28.57
CA GLN A 274 -2.76 11.54 27.78
C GLN A 274 -3.58 12.80 28.11
N VAL A 275 -3.61 13.21 29.38
CA VAL A 275 -4.24 14.49 29.79
C VAL A 275 -3.55 15.67 29.11
N TYR A 276 -2.22 15.74 29.15
CA TYR A 276 -1.44 16.80 28.48
C TYR A 276 -1.71 16.86 26.97
N ALA A 277 -1.90 15.71 26.32
CA ALA A 277 -2.11 15.62 24.88
C ALA A 277 -3.54 15.99 24.40
N THR A 278 -4.51 16.03 25.32
CA THR A 278 -5.95 16.11 24.97
C THR A 278 -6.72 17.21 25.70
N SER A 279 -6.25 17.67 26.86
CA SER A 279 -6.93 18.68 27.67
C SER A 279 -6.75 20.09 27.12
N SER A 280 -7.80 20.90 27.18
CA SER A 280 -7.76 22.33 26.85
C SER A 280 -7.07 23.19 27.92
N TRP A 281 -6.87 22.65 29.13
CA TRP A 281 -6.23 23.36 30.25
C TRP A 281 -4.72 23.48 30.10
N PHE A 282 -4.09 22.55 29.38
CA PHE A 282 -2.65 22.55 29.12
C PHE A 282 -2.39 23.27 27.80
N ASN A 283 -2.26 24.60 27.86
CA ASN A 283 -2.16 25.47 26.69
C ASN A 283 -0.92 26.39 26.65
N TRP A 284 0.01 26.26 27.62
CA TRP A 284 1.22 27.09 27.71
C TRP A 284 2.31 26.74 26.69
N PHE A 285 2.27 25.52 26.14
CA PHE A 285 3.15 25.05 25.06
C PHE A 285 2.33 24.60 23.85
N PRO A 286 1.66 25.53 23.13
CA PRO A 286 0.76 25.18 22.04
C PRO A 286 1.52 24.60 20.84
N VAL A 287 1.03 23.46 20.33
CA VAL A 287 1.58 22.80 19.14
C VAL A 287 1.45 23.71 17.91
N GLY A 288 2.52 23.79 17.11
CA GLY A 288 2.64 24.60 15.90
C GLY A 288 3.01 26.06 16.15
N LYS A 289 3.16 26.50 17.40
CA LYS A 289 3.49 27.88 17.76
C LYS A 289 4.81 27.96 18.53
N SER A 290 5.44 29.13 18.46
CA SER A 290 6.64 29.44 19.23
C SER A 290 6.28 29.84 20.66
N SER A 291 6.97 29.24 21.64
CA SER A 291 6.84 29.53 23.07
C SER A 291 8.20 29.96 23.64
N ARG A 292 8.22 30.91 24.58
CA ARG A 292 9.43 31.29 25.32
C ARG A 292 9.65 30.31 26.47
N VAL A 293 10.40 29.25 26.20
CA VAL A 293 10.69 28.22 27.22
C VAL A 293 11.90 28.66 28.04
N GLN A 294 11.79 28.64 29.36
CA GLN A 294 12.88 29.01 30.25
C GLN A 294 14.03 27.99 30.18
N TYR A 295 15.26 28.44 30.42
CA TYR A 295 16.42 27.54 30.49
C TYR A 295 16.59 26.88 31.86
N HIS A 296 15.97 27.46 32.89
CA HIS A 296 16.14 27.07 34.28
C HIS A 296 15.00 27.67 35.14
N PRO A 297 14.64 27.08 36.30
CA PRO A 297 13.69 27.67 37.25
C PRO A 297 14.06 29.08 37.72
N ASN A 298 15.36 29.35 37.84
CA ASN A 298 15.88 30.70 38.07
C ASN A 298 15.63 31.59 36.84
N ALA A 299 14.71 32.53 36.97
CA ALA A 299 14.34 33.46 35.89
C ALA A 299 15.51 34.28 35.34
N SER A 300 16.59 34.50 36.12
CA SER A 300 17.77 35.24 35.64
C SER A 300 18.54 34.50 34.55
N CYS A 301 18.34 33.19 34.40
CA CYS A 301 18.93 32.37 33.35
C CYS A 301 18.27 32.58 31.98
N GLY A 302 17.13 33.28 31.93
CA GLY A 302 16.45 33.64 30.70
C GLY A 302 15.69 32.50 30.03
N SER A 303 15.36 32.71 28.75
CA SER A 303 14.51 31.82 27.96
C SER A 303 14.86 31.91 26.47
N GLY A 304 14.53 30.86 25.72
CA GLY A 304 14.68 30.77 24.27
C GLY A 304 13.34 30.52 23.58
N ALA A 305 13.21 30.94 22.32
CA ALA A 305 12.02 30.66 21.52
C ALA A 305 12.08 29.21 20.98
N VAL A 306 11.05 28.41 21.27
CA VAL A 306 10.93 27.02 20.82
C VAL A 306 9.60 26.84 20.10
N THR A 307 9.64 26.37 18.85
CA THR A 307 8.42 25.99 18.12
C THR A 307 8.07 24.54 18.40
N ILE A 308 7.01 24.32 19.18
CA ILE A 308 6.61 22.97 19.61
C ILE A 308 5.91 22.26 18.46
N LYS A 309 6.50 21.19 17.91
CA LYS A 309 6.05 20.58 16.64
C LYS A 309 4.99 19.50 16.81
N ASN A 310 4.88 18.88 17.98
CA ASN A 310 3.97 17.76 18.22
C ASN A 310 3.52 17.65 19.69
N LYS A 311 2.53 16.79 19.96
CA LYS A 311 1.90 16.64 21.28
C LYS A 311 2.82 15.97 22.29
N ALA A 312 3.64 15.02 21.87
CA ALA A 312 4.59 14.32 22.72
C ALA A 312 5.64 15.27 23.29
N THR A 313 6.21 16.15 22.44
CA THR A 313 7.15 17.18 22.87
C THR A 313 6.48 18.20 23.79
N ALA A 314 5.26 18.64 23.48
CA ALA A 314 4.48 19.49 24.40
C ALA A 314 4.29 18.81 25.77
N SER A 315 3.98 17.53 25.78
CA SER A 315 3.74 16.74 27.00
C SER A 315 5.01 16.60 27.85
N LEU A 316 6.19 16.49 27.24
CA LEU A 316 7.46 16.52 27.95
C LEU A 316 7.74 17.89 28.58
N TYR A 317 7.36 18.99 27.93
CA TYR A 317 7.46 20.33 28.54
C TYR A 317 6.43 20.57 29.65
N TYR A 318 5.21 20.03 29.55
CA TYR A 318 4.27 20.09 30.67
C TYR A 318 4.75 19.28 31.87
N TYR A 319 5.55 18.24 31.64
CA TYR A 319 6.16 17.44 32.69
C TYR A 319 7.41 18.12 33.29
N THR A 320 8.29 18.65 32.43
CA THR A 320 9.52 19.36 32.80
C THR A 320 9.64 20.64 31.98
N PRO A 321 9.22 21.80 32.53
CA PRO A 321 8.97 23.03 31.78
C PRO A 321 10.21 23.86 31.43
N TYR A 322 11.35 23.20 31.21
CA TYR A 322 12.62 23.85 30.93
C TYR A 322 13.32 23.23 29.72
N GLN A 323 13.93 24.07 28.89
CA GLN A 323 14.77 23.61 27.78
C GLN A 323 16.24 23.65 28.18
N PRO A 324 17.07 22.70 27.70
CA PRO A 324 18.51 22.76 27.97
C PRO A 324 19.12 24.00 27.32
N ASN A 325 20.03 24.66 28.03
CA ASN A 325 20.86 25.72 27.46
C ASN A 325 22.05 25.12 26.68
N ALA A 326 22.85 25.98 26.04
CA ALA A 326 23.98 25.51 25.24
C ALA A 326 25.05 24.76 26.06
N ALA A 327 25.21 25.08 27.35
CA ALA A 327 26.15 24.38 28.23
C ALA A 327 25.67 22.95 28.54
N ALA A 328 24.40 22.78 28.92
CA ALA A 328 23.77 21.48 29.11
C ALA A 328 23.87 20.58 27.87
N LEU A 329 23.66 21.17 26.68
CA LEU A 329 23.76 20.44 25.42
C LEU A 329 25.20 19.97 25.12
N ARG A 330 26.21 20.82 25.36
CA ARG A 330 27.62 20.42 25.17
C ARG A 330 28.08 19.36 26.16
N ALA A 331 27.48 19.31 27.35
CA ALA A 331 27.90 18.41 28.42
C ALA A 331 27.56 16.93 28.20
N GLY A 332 26.74 16.56 27.19
CA GLY A 332 26.43 15.16 26.90
C GLY A 332 25.60 14.48 27.99
N TYR A 333 26.20 13.69 28.88
CA TYR A 333 25.61 13.23 30.14
C TYR A 333 26.10 14.02 31.37
N GLY A 334 27.21 14.75 31.26
CA GLY A 334 27.84 15.46 32.38
C GLY A 334 27.12 16.75 32.80
N THR A 335 27.78 17.48 33.69
CA THR A 335 27.29 18.74 34.27
C THR A 335 27.54 19.93 33.34
N GLY A 336 26.53 20.78 33.17
CA GLY A 336 26.62 22.08 32.51
C GLY A 336 26.98 23.22 33.49
N ASP A 337 26.47 24.41 33.23
CA ASP A 337 26.63 25.60 34.09
C ASP A 337 25.45 25.79 35.07
N ALA A 338 25.48 26.86 35.86
CA ALA A 338 24.43 27.19 36.84
C ALA A 338 23.05 27.53 36.24
N CYS A 339 22.95 27.60 34.90
CA CYS A 339 21.69 27.83 34.18
C CYS A 339 21.27 26.63 33.33
N SER A 340 21.87 25.47 33.58
CA SER A 340 21.60 24.24 32.85
C SER A 340 20.42 23.48 33.44
N ALA A 341 19.41 23.21 32.62
CA ALA A 341 18.37 22.23 32.89
C ALA A 341 18.66 20.92 32.14
N TYR A 342 18.42 19.79 32.79
CA TYR A 342 18.79 18.47 32.30
C TYR A 342 17.60 17.59 31.92
N GLY A 343 16.37 17.87 32.37
CA GLY A 343 15.26 16.93 32.23
C GLY A 343 14.99 16.49 30.79
N ASN A 344 14.63 17.42 29.91
CA ASN A 344 14.31 17.14 28.51
C ASN A 344 15.53 16.64 27.70
N ARG A 345 16.74 17.09 28.07
CA ARG A 345 18.01 16.62 27.51
C ARG A 345 18.28 15.16 27.88
N ASN A 346 18.15 14.80 29.16
CA ASN A 346 18.38 13.46 29.67
C ASN A 346 17.36 12.48 29.10
N PHE A 347 16.10 12.90 28.94
CA PHE A 347 15.12 12.11 28.20
C PHE A 347 15.64 11.74 26.80
N TYR A 348 16.09 12.72 26.02
CA TYR A 348 16.60 12.48 24.68
C TYR A 348 17.85 11.57 24.68
N ASN A 349 18.79 11.83 25.60
CA ASN A 349 20.00 11.01 25.75
C ASN A 349 19.67 9.55 26.04
N TYR A 350 18.90 9.26 27.09
CA TYR A 350 18.57 7.90 27.46
C TYR A 350 17.76 7.20 26.37
N PHE A 351 16.81 7.90 25.73
CA PHE A 351 16.02 7.29 24.66
C PHE A 351 16.90 6.93 23.46
N THR A 352 17.74 7.86 23.01
CA THR A 352 18.63 7.64 21.85
C THR A 352 19.67 6.57 22.11
N ASP A 353 20.29 6.58 23.29
CA ASP A 353 21.29 5.59 23.71
C ASP A 353 20.68 4.19 23.83
N TRP A 354 19.47 4.06 24.40
CA TRP A 354 18.91 2.75 24.72
C TRP A 354 18.07 2.14 23.60
N PHE A 355 17.38 2.98 22.82
CA PHE A 355 16.33 2.53 21.90
C PHE A 355 16.49 3.08 20.48
N GLY A 356 17.46 3.96 20.24
CA GLY A 356 17.71 4.58 18.94
C GLY A 356 16.87 5.85 18.70
N PRO A 357 16.67 6.25 17.43
CA PRO A 357 16.12 7.57 17.11
C PRO A 357 14.76 7.86 17.76
N THR A 358 14.58 9.08 18.28
CA THR A 358 13.30 9.56 18.87
C THR A 358 12.23 9.90 17.82
N ARG A 359 12.53 9.64 16.54
CA ARG A 359 11.63 9.90 15.40
C ARG A 359 11.43 8.59 14.64
N ALA A 360 10.18 8.28 14.34
CA ALA A 360 9.85 7.11 13.52
C ALA A 360 10.48 7.24 12.13
N ALA A 361 11.08 6.15 11.63
CA ALA A 361 11.61 6.10 10.27
C ALA A 361 10.49 6.45 9.28
N MET A 362 10.72 7.51 8.53
CA MET A 362 9.84 7.96 7.47
C MET A 362 9.74 6.85 6.39
N LYS A 363 8.56 6.66 5.80
CA LYS A 363 8.32 5.68 4.73
C LYS A 363 7.50 6.32 3.62
N GLY A 364 7.55 5.72 2.42
CA GLY A 364 6.78 6.18 1.27
C GLY A 364 7.44 7.35 0.55
N LEU A 365 6.64 8.13 -0.17
CA LEU A 365 7.12 9.29 -0.91
C LEU A 365 7.24 10.51 0.01
N ILE A 366 8.32 11.27 -0.18
CA ILE A 366 8.52 12.58 0.45
C ILE A 366 8.73 13.63 -0.63
N ARG A 367 8.27 14.86 -0.39
CA ARG A 367 8.63 16.04 -1.17
C ARG A 367 9.47 16.97 -0.30
N VAL A 368 10.66 17.30 -0.77
CA VAL A 368 11.64 18.09 -0.04
C VAL A 368 11.56 19.53 -0.51
N ASP A 369 11.33 20.46 0.43
CA ASP A 369 11.25 21.90 0.18
C ASP A 369 10.35 22.27 -1.02
N SER A 370 9.24 21.55 -1.20
CA SER A 370 8.28 21.69 -2.31
C SER A 370 8.87 21.50 -3.73
N ARG A 371 10.08 20.96 -3.87
CA ARG A 371 10.77 20.77 -5.15
C ARG A 371 10.89 19.31 -5.54
N ASP A 372 11.79 18.60 -4.88
CA ASP A 372 12.21 17.26 -5.28
C ASP A 372 11.40 16.18 -4.57
N ILE A 373 11.00 15.16 -5.31
CA ILE A 373 10.25 14.02 -4.76
C ILE A 373 11.20 12.83 -4.65
N TYR A 374 11.17 12.16 -3.49
CA TYR A 374 11.95 10.96 -3.26
C TYR A 374 11.09 9.82 -2.72
N LEU A 375 11.45 8.58 -3.06
CA LEU A 375 10.95 7.39 -2.37
C LEU A 375 11.93 6.99 -1.28
N LEU A 376 11.43 6.84 -0.06
CA LEU A 376 12.21 6.29 1.05
C LEU A 376 12.37 4.78 0.90
N ASN A 377 13.63 4.34 0.88
CA ASN A 377 14.06 2.99 0.57
C ASN A 377 15.00 2.48 1.67
N GLY A 378 14.40 1.97 2.77
CA GLY A 378 15.14 1.60 3.98
C GLY A 378 15.82 2.82 4.61
N THR A 379 17.15 2.80 4.69
CA THR A 379 17.98 3.88 5.25
C THR A 379 18.45 4.89 4.20
N SER A 380 17.88 4.87 2.99
CA SER A 380 18.25 5.76 1.89
C SER A 380 17.01 6.31 1.19
N LYS A 381 17.20 7.26 0.27
CA LYS A 381 16.13 7.79 -0.59
C LYS A 381 16.50 7.69 -2.06
N VAL A 382 15.52 7.50 -2.93
CA VAL A 382 15.69 7.40 -4.38
C VAL A 382 14.96 8.57 -5.05
N HIS A 383 15.63 9.30 -5.95
CA HIS A 383 15.03 10.47 -6.59
C HIS A 383 13.97 10.08 -7.61
N VAL A 384 12.73 10.57 -7.46
CA VAL A 384 11.60 10.30 -8.35
C VAL A 384 11.49 11.40 -9.40
N THR A 385 11.64 11.03 -10.66
CA THR A 385 11.57 11.95 -11.80
C THR A 385 10.16 12.07 -12.34
N SER A 386 9.92 13.09 -13.17
CA SER A 386 8.65 13.25 -13.91
C SER A 386 8.26 12.00 -14.72
N ALA A 387 9.23 11.27 -15.27
CA ALA A 387 9.01 10.04 -16.04
C ALA A 387 8.47 8.86 -15.20
N THR A 388 8.69 8.86 -13.89
CA THR A 388 8.30 7.75 -12.98
C THR A 388 7.26 8.16 -11.94
N LEU A 389 7.04 9.46 -11.76
CA LEU A 389 6.18 10.02 -10.73
C LEU A 389 4.77 9.44 -10.69
N ALA A 390 4.11 9.30 -11.85
CA ALA A 390 2.75 8.78 -11.91
C ALA A 390 2.65 7.35 -11.33
N GLU A 391 3.59 6.49 -11.69
CA GLU A 391 3.63 5.10 -11.23
C GLU A 391 4.04 4.97 -9.76
N TYR A 392 4.99 5.79 -9.33
CA TYR A 392 5.43 5.81 -7.94
C TYR A 392 4.33 6.36 -7.02
N LYS A 393 3.59 7.38 -7.44
CA LYS A 393 2.43 7.89 -6.69
C LYS A 393 1.32 6.83 -6.61
N ALA A 394 1.06 6.11 -7.71
CA ALA A 394 0.08 5.02 -7.71
C ALA A 394 0.50 3.86 -6.79
N ALA A 395 1.80 3.55 -6.71
CA ALA A 395 2.32 2.43 -5.92
C ALA A 395 2.51 2.74 -4.43
N PHE A 396 2.94 3.96 -4.12
CA PHE A 396 3.42 4.34 -2.78
C PHE A 396 2.58 5.45 -2.12
N GLY A 397 1.53 5.92 -2.79
CA GLY A 397 0.60 6.92 -2.28
C GLY A 397 1.04 8.36 -2.49
N ALA A 398 0.36 9.28 -1.80
CA ALA A 398 0.74 10.69 -1.82
C ALA A 398 2.07 10.90 -1.09
N TRP A 399 2.85 11.88 -1.54
CA TRP A 399 4.03 12.31 -0.81
C TRP A 399 3.66 13.11 0.43
N ARG A 400 4.56 13.12 1.40
CA ARG A 400 4.53 14.02 2.55
C ARG A 400 5.58 15.13 2.37
N GLU A 401 5.22 16.38 2.71
CA GLU A 401 6.20 17.46 2.80
C GLU A 401 7.21 17.21 3.93
N VAL A 402 8.49 17.45 3.64
CA VAL A 402 9.57 17.43 4.63
C VAL A 402 10.58 18.54 4.31
N SER A 403 11.29 19.04 5.33
CA SER A 403 12.41 19.95 5.12
C SER A 403 13.64 19.22 4.60
N SER A 404 14.56 19.96 3.99
CA SER A 404 15.91 19.48 3.63
C SER A 404 16.64 18.83 4.81
N ASP A 405 16.58 19.40 6.01
CA ASP A 405 17.21 18.84 7.22
C ASP A 405 16.66 17.45 7.57
N ALA A 406 15.32 17.29 7.55
CA ALA A 406 14.70 16.00 7.81
C ALA A 406 15.06 14.97 6.74
N ALA A 407 15.18 15.41 5.48
CA ALA A 407 15.58 14.57 4.37
C ALA A 407 17.08 14.21 4.37
N ALA A 408 17.93 14.99 5.05
CA ALA A 408 19.38 14.76 5.14
C ALA A 408 19.73 13.47 5.90
N ALA A 409 18.83 12.99 6.77
CA ALA A 409 18.95 11.70 7.46
C ALA A 409 18.92 10.49 6.49
N TYR A 410 18.53 10.69 5.23
CA TYR A 410 18.44 9.65 4.21
C TYR A 410 19.35 9.99 3.02
N PRO A 411 20.52 9.35 2.85
CA PRO A 411 21.37 9.56 1.69
C PRO A 411 20.64 9.21 0.39
N THR A 412 20.82 10.05 -0.63
CA THR A 412 20.28 9.79 -1.98
C THR A 412 21.06 8.69 -2.67
N LYS A 413 20.38 7.63 -3.11
CA LYS A 413 20.96 6.48 -3.81
C LYS A 413 20.22 6.20 -5.11
N GLY A 414 20.66 6.87 -6.17
CA GLY A 414 20.17 6.66 -7.53
C GLY A 414 18.82 7.33 -7.83
N THR A 415 18.31 6.99 -9.00
CA THR A 415 17.10 7.56 -9.60
C THR A 415 16.03 6.48 -9.75
N ALA A 416 14.77 6.87 -9.61
CA ALA A 416 13.62 6.00 -9.74
C ALA A 416 13.59 5.35 -11.14
N SER A 417 13.24 4.07 -11.16
CA SER A 417 13.06 3.28 -12.38
C SER A 417 11.74 2.51 -12.28
N LEU A 418 11.12 2.23 -13.42
CA LEU A 418 9.99 1.30 -13.48
C LEU A 418 10.47 -0.17 -13.41
N PHE A 419 11.75 -0.44 -13.68
CA PHE A 419 12.35 -1.74 -13.43
C PHE A 419 12.92 -1.77 -12.01
N ILE A 420 12.27 -2.55 -11.15
CA ILE A 420 12.59 -2.63 -9.72
C ILE A 420 13.00 -4.06 -9.35
N ARG A 421 13.94 -4.17 -8.42
CA ARG A 421 14.43 -5.44 -7.88
C ARG A 421 14.32 -5.46 -6.37
N ASN A 422 13.77 -6.53 -5.82
CA ASN A 422 13.83 -6.78 -4.39
C ASN A 422 15.27 -7.15 -4.01
N THR A 423 15.94 -6.35 -3.19
CA THR A 423 17.35 -6.57 -2.83
C THR A 423 17.57 -7.81 -1.97
N THR A 424 16.52 -8.34 -1.33
CA THR A 424 16.59 -9.56 -0.51
C THR A 424 16.30 -10.81 -1.32
N SER A 425 15.22 -10.83 -2.10
CA SER A 425 14.82 -12.04 -2.85
C SER A 425 15.40 -12.10 -4.26
N GLY A 426 15.92 -11.00 -4.79
CA GLY A 426 16.33 -10.88 -6.20
C GLY A 426 15.17 -10.79 -7.18
N GLU A 427 13.91 -10.78 -6.73
CA GLU A 427 12.74 -10.71 -7.63
C GLU A 427 12.75 -9.40 -8.44
N VAL A 428 12.76 -9.52 -9.76
CA VAL A 428 12.69 -8.40 -10.71
C VAL A 428 11.26 -8.21 -11.20
N ALA A 429 10.78 -6.96 -11.21
CA ALA A 429 9.45 -6.61 -11.66
C ALA A 429 9.41 -5.29 -12.42
N LEU A 430 8.39 -5.14 -13.26
CA LEU A 430 7.95 -3.86 -13.80
C LEU A 430 6.94 -3.23 -12.83
N LEU A 431 7.17 -1.98 -12.45
CA LEU A 431 6.20 -1.17 -11.71
C LEU A 431 5.29 -0.46 -12.72
N GLN A 432 4.02 -0.85 -12.77
CA GLN A 432 3.03 -0.22 -13.67
C GLN A 432 1.62 -0.37 -13.10
N GLY A 433 0.77 0.65 -13.29
CA GLY A 433 -0.55 0.71 -12.68
C GLY A 433 -0.52 0.62 -11.15
N GLY A 434 0.54 1.15 -10.51
CA GLY A 434 0.75 1.05 -9.06
C GLY A 434 1.03 -0.36 -8.53
N LYS A 435 1.31 -1.33 -9.42
CA LYS A 435 1.56 -2.73 -9.06
C LYS A 435 2.90 -3.21 -9.59
N ARG A 436 3.47 -4.19 -8.89
CA ARG A 436 4.70 -4.89 -9.30
C ARG A 436 4.34 -6.14 -10.10
N HIS A 437 4.79 -6.17 -11.36
CA HIS A 437 4.56 -7.25 -12.31
C HIS A 437 5.86 -8.01 -12.53
N ARG A 438 5.93 -9.21 -11.96
CA ARG A 438 7.17 -10.02 -11.93
C ARG A 438 7.57 -10.47 -13.33
N PHE A 439 8.86 -10.34 -13.65
CA PHE A 439 9.50 -10.99 -14.79
C PHE A 439 9.93 -12.42 -14.43
N SER A 440 9.77 -13.35 -15.37
CA SER A 440 10.21 -14.74 -15.17
C SER A 440 11.68 -14.96 -15.52
N THR A 441 12.24 -14.18 -16.45
CA THR A 441 13.62 -14.32 -16.94
C THR A 441 14.24 -12.97 -17.31
N CYS A 442 15.57 -12.91 -17.32
CA CYS A 442 16.30 -11.72 -17.79
C CYS A 442 16.11 -11.43 -19.27
N THR A 443 15.90 -12.46 -20.09
CA THR A 443 15.51 -12.28 -21.49
C THR A 443 14.21 -11.49 -21.60
N GLN A 444 13.24 -11.77 -20.73
CA GLN A 444 11.99 -11.02 -20.69
C GLN A 444 12.22 -9.57 -20.25
N VAL A 445 13.07 -9.32 -19.25
CA VAL A 445 13.45 -7.94 -18.86
C VAL A 445 13.99 -7.15 -20.06
N ALA A 446 14.91 -7.76 -20.83
CA ALA A 446 15.50 -7.15 -22.03
C ALA A 446 14.48 -6.89 -23.14
N GLN A 447 13.55 -7.83 -23.37
CA GLN A 447 12.45 -7.66 -24.34
C GLN A 447 11.58 -6.44 -24.02
N TRP A 448 11.39 -6.15 -22.74
CA TRP A 448 10.60 -5.01 -22.28
C TRP A 448 11.41 -3.71 -22.15
N GLY A 449 12.69 -3.75 -22.52
CA GLY A 449 13.56 -2.58 -22.58
C GLY A 449 14.41 -2.32 -21.34
N GLY A 450 14.33 -3.18 -20.32
CA GLY A 450 15.21 -3.14 -19.15
C GLY A 450 16.55 -3.85 -19.40
N THR A 451 17.46 -3.75 -18.43
CA THR A 451 18.72 -4.49 -18.42
C THR A 451 18.85 -5.19 -17.06
N CYS A 452 19.03 -6.51 -17.09
CA CYS A 452 19.17 -7.28 -15.87
C CYS A 452 20.43 -6.87 -15.09
N GLY A 453 20.29 -6.70 -13.77
CA GLY A 453 21.36 -6.29 -12.88
C GLY A 453 21.47 -4.77 -12.70
N THR A 454 20.82 -3.97 -13.55
CA THR A 454 20.81 -2.50 -13.44
C THR A 454 19.49 -1.95 -12.92
N GLU A 455 18.56 -2.81 -12.49
CA GLU A 455 17.28 -2.39 -11.94
C GLU A 455 17.46 -1.65 -10.61
N LEU A 456 16.52 -0.77 -10.30
CA LEU A 456 16.52 -0.09 -9.01
C LEU A 456 16.32 -1.11 -7.88
N GLY A 457 17.34 -1.26 -7.04
CA GLY A 457 17.26 -2.09 -5.84
C GLY A 457 16.40 -1.44 -4.76
N LEU A 458 15.26 -2.06 -4.45
CA LEU A 458 14.40 -1.67 -3.33
C LEU A 458 14.57 -2.65 -2.16
N ALA A 459 14.70 -2.10 -0.94
CA ALA A 459 14.64 -2.85 0.30
C ALA A 459 13.33 -3.65 0.36
N ALA A 460 13.35 -4.85 0.93
CA ALA A 460 12.19 -5.76 0.91
C ALA A 460 10.89 -5.10 1.41
N SER A 461 10.95 -4.27 2.46
CA SER A 461 9.78 -3.55 2.98
C SER A 461 9.22 -2.51 2.01
N THR A 462 10.07 -1.81 1.27
CA THR A 462 9.66 -0.81 0.26
C THR A 462 9.20 -1.52 -1.01
N TYR A 463 9.83 -2.62 -1.40
CA TYR A 463 9.40 -3.40 -2.55
C TYR A 463 8.00 -4.01 -2.35
N THR A 464 7.72 -4.51 -1.14
CA THR A 464 6.47 -5.21 -0.83
C THR A 464 5.31 -4.26 -0.52
N SER A 465 5.56 -2.98 -0.27
CA SER A 465 4.49 -1.99 -0.13
C SER A 465 3.79 -1.67 -1.46
N ALA A 466 4.47 -1.87 -2.59
CA ALA A 466 3.84 -1.86 -3.90
C ALA A 466 2.97 -3.12 -4.10
N GLY A 467 1.73 -2.93 -4.54
CA GLY A 467 0.75 -4.01 -4.68
C GLY A 467 1.19 -5.09 -5.67
N LYS A 468 0.95 -6.38 -5.36
CA LYS A 468 1.28 -7.49 -6.26
C LYS A 468 0.39 -7.47 -7.51
N GLY A 469 1.00 -7.46 -8.69
CA GLY A 469 0.33 -7.59 -9.98
C GLY A 469 0.45 -8.99 -10.59
N SER A 470 -0.23 -9.21 -11.70
CA SER A 470 -0.05 -10.40 -12.54
C SER A 470 1.38 -10.47 -13.09
N ALA A 471 1.90 -11.68 -13.33
CA ALA A 471 3.21 -11.84 -13.95
C ALA A 471 3.26 -11.23 -15.36
N MET A 472 4.44 -10.76 -15.75
CA MET A 472 4.70 -10.26 -17.09
C MET A 472 4.47 -11.36 -18.13
N THR A 473 3.80 -11.01 -19.22
CA THR A 473 3.62 -11.89 -20.38
C THR A 473 4.40 -11.36 -21.58
N ASN A 474 4.33 -12.05 -22.72
CA ASN A 474 4.87 -11.54 -23.98
C ASN A 474 3.82 -10.74 -24.76
N VAL A 475 2.81 -10.19 -24.07
CA VAL A 475 1.75 -9.36 -24.66
C VAL A 475 1.94 -7.92 -24.22
N ALA A 476 2.09 -7.04 -25.20
CA ALA A 476 2.30 -5.62 -24.98
C ALA A 476 1.09 -4.81 -25.41
N ARG A 477 0.72 -3.82 -24.60
CA ARG A 477 -0.24 -2.78 -24.97
C ARG A 477 0.52 -1.58 -25.53
N ARG A 478 0.13 -1.11 -26.71
CA ARG A 478 0.66 0.16 -27.24
C ARG A 478 -0.10 1.33 -26.65
N SER A 479 0.63 2.35 -26.18
CA SER A 479 0.05 3.55 -25.58
C SER A 479 -0.80 4.38 -26.54
N SER A 480 -0.51 4.36 -27.85
CA SER A 480 -1.17 5.22 -28.83
C SER A 480 -2.62 4.84 -29.14
N ASN A 481 -2.98 3.56 -29.07
CA ASN A 481 -4.31 3.08 -29.44
C ASN A 481 -4.84 1.93 -28.56
N GLY A 482 -4.10 1.55 -27.51
CA GLY A 482 -4.48 0.45 -26.62
C GLY A 482 -4.43 -0.95 -27.25
N ARG A 483 -4.01 -1.09 -28.52
CA ARG A 483 -4.00 -2.38 -29.22
C ARG A 483 -2.97 -3.33 -28.61
N LEU A 484 -3.39 -4.58 -28.44
CA LEU A 484 -2.54 -5.65 -27.94
C LEU A 484 -1.68 -6.21 -29.06
N HIS A 485 -0.42 -6.46 -28.73
CA HIS A 485 0.57 -7.04 -29.62
C HIS A 485 1.24 -8.22 -28.91
N VAL A 486 1.50 -9.31 -29.63
CA VAL A 486 2.44 -10.33 -29.15
C VAL A 486 3.86 -9.89 -29.52
N ILE A 487 4.77 -9.96 -28.55
CA ILE A 487 6.20 -9.81 -28.75
C ILE A 487 6.69 -11.12 -29.38
N GLY A 488 6.89 -11.10 -30.69
CA GLY A 488 7.34 -12.25 -31.48
C GLY A 488 8.87 -12.35 -31.56
N SER A 489 9.34 -13.44 -32.15
CA SER A 489 10.75 -13.62 -32.51
C SER A 489 11.22 -12.57 -33.52
N GLY A 490 12.53 -12.26 -33.51
CA GLY A 490 13.15 -11.35 -34.48
C GLY A 490 12.72 -9.89 -34.33
N SER A 491 12.49 -9.44 -33.10
CA SER A 491 12.11 -8.05 -32.79
C SER A 491 10.85 -7.58 -33.55
N ARG A 492 9.81 -8.41 -33.57
CA ARG A 492 8.52 -8.06 -34.19
C ARG A 492 7.41 -7.89 -33.16
N LEU A 493 6.66 -6.79 -33.26
CA LEU A 493 5.40 -6.62 -32.54
C LEU A 493 4.26 -7.02 -33.46
N VAL A 494 3.56 -8.09 -33.13
CA VAL A 494 2.48 -8.65 -33.95
C VAL A 494 1.13 -8.15 -33.42
N PRO A 495 0.45 -7.21 -34.09
CA PRO A 495 -0.83 -6.69 -33.63
C PRO A 495 -1.92 -7.76 -33.73
N LEU A 496 -2.77 -7.82 -32.70
CA LEU A 496 -3.93 -8.72 -32.64
C LEU A 496 -5.20 -7.91 -32.86
N TYR A 497 -6.08 -8.41 -33.74
CA TYR A 497 -7.27 -7.67 -34.15
C TYR A 497 -8.28 -7.49 -33.00
N ASP A 498 -8.60 -8.59 -32.30
CA ASP A 498 -9.64 -8.66 -31.28
C ASP A 498 -9.27 -9.67 -30.16
N SER A 499 -10.20 -9.90 -29.22
CA SER A 499 -10.02 -10.84 -28.12
C SER A 499 -9.92 -12.31 -28.57
N ALA A 500 -10.52 -12.68 -29.71
CA ALA A 500 -10.40 -14.03 -30.27
C ALA A 500 -8.99 -14.28 -30.81
N ALA A 501 -8.39 -13.29 -31.47
CA ALA A 501 -6.98 -13.30 -31.84
C ALA A 501 -6.09 -13.33 -30.59
N VAL A 502 -6.39 -12.55 -29.55
CA VAL A 502 -5.66 -12.61 -28.28
C VAL A 502 -5.66 -14.03 -27.70
N ALA A 503 -6.82 -14.67 -27.59
CA ALA A 503 -6.94 -16.05 -27.12
C ALA A 503 -6.14 -17.03 -27.97
N ALA A 504 -6.23 -16.92 -29.30
CA ALA A 504 -5.57 -17.84 -30.22
C ALA A 504 -4.04 -17.77 -30.18
N TYR A 505 -3.47 -16.57 -30.01
CA TYR A 505 -2.01 -16.37 -30.06
C TYR A 505 -1.34 -16.35 -28.70
N THR A 506 -2.09 -16.21 -27.61
CA THR A 506 -1.54 -16.12 -26.25
C THR A 506 -1.97 -17.27 -25.33
N GLY A 507 -2.96 -18.07 -25.75
CA GLY A 507 -3.56 -19.12 -24.91
C GLY A 507 -4.48 -18.60 -23.80
N SER A 508 -4.71 -17.28 -23.73
CA SER A 508 -5.58 -16.64 -22.74
C SER A 508 -6.45 -15.58 -23.41
N SER A 509 -7.73 -15.49 -23.03
CA SER A 509 -8.63 -14.43 -23.50
C SER A 509 -8.34 -13.07 -22.87
N ALA A 510 -7.62 -13.04 -21.74
CA ALA A 510 -7.27 -11.82 -21.02
C ALA A 510 -5.87 -11.93 -20.38
N PRO A 511 -4.79 -12.07 -21.19
CA PRO A 511 -3.44 -12.06 -20.67
C PRO A 511 -3.14 -10.69 -20.05
N TYR A 512 -2.34 -10.66 -18.99
CA TYR A 512 -1.82 -9.38 -18.51
C TYR A 512 -0.93 -8.76 -19.59
N ALA A 513 -1.28 -7.55 -20.01
CA ALA A 513 -0.58 -6.82 -21.05
C ALA A 513 -0.17 -5.45 -20.53
N ALA A 514 1.10 -5.31 -20.15
CA ALA A 514 1.68 -4.04 -19.74
C ALA A 514 1.78 -3.09 -20.94
N VAL A 515 1.69 -1.79 -20.66
CA VAL A 515 2.02 -0.73 -21.60
C VAL A 515 3.52 -0.75 -21.84
N MET A 516 3.93 -0.98 -23.09
CA MET A 516 5.32 -0.94 -23.49
C MET A 516 5.77 0.51 -23.68
N SER A 517 6.92 0.90 -23.13
CA SER A 517 7.44 2.26 -23.27
C SER A 517 7.76 2.59 -24.74
N ALA A 518 7.73 3.88 -25.11
CA ALA A 518 8.06 4.30 -26.47
C ALA A 518 9.48 3.89 -26.89
N ALA A 519 10.45 4.00 -25.97
CA ALA A 519 11.83 3.57 -26.20
C ALA A 519 11.94 2.05 -26.42
N ALA A 520 11.17 1.24 -25.68
CA ALA A 520 11.13 -0.20 -25.91
C ALA A 520 10.47 -0.52 -27.26
N GLN A 521 9.37 0.16 -27.61
CA GLN A 521 8.68 -0.03 -28.90
C GLN A 521 9.58 0.24 -30.12
N GLN A 522 10.48 1.23 -30.04
CA GLN A 522 11.41 1.56 -31.13
C GLN A 522 12.37 0.41 -31.49
N LYS A 523 12.58 -0.55 -30.58
CA LYS A 523 13.40 -1.75 -30.86
C LYS A 523 12.69 -2.76 -31.77
N TYR A 524 11.42 -2.56 -32.06
CA TYR A 524 10.59 -3.54 -32.77
C TYR A 524 10.00 -2.98 -34.06
N THR A 525 9.96 -3.82 -35.09
CA THR A 525 9.15 -3.56 -36.29
C THR A 525 7.73 -4.09 -36.06
N VAL A 526 6.72 -3.26 -36.33
CA VAL A 526 5.32 -3.70 -36.28
C VAL A 526 5.07 -4.62 -37.48
N ALA A 527 4.65 -5.86 -37.20
CA ALA A 527 4.29 -6.85 -38.20
C ALA A 527 2.83 -6.71 -38.64
N GLU A 528 2.41 -7.56 -39.56
CA GLU A 528 1.06 -7.60 -40.10
C GLU A 528 0.02 -8.00 -39.03
N MET A 529 -1.19 -7.45 -39.14
CA MET A 529 -2.32 -7.77 -38.27
C MET A 529 -2.62 -9.26 -38.26
N ARG A 530 -2.84 -9.85 -37.08
CA ARG A 530 -3.32 -11.21 -36.94
C ARG A 530 -4.78 -11.26 -36.51
N PHE A 531 -5.50 -12.14 -37.18
CA PHE A 531 -6.88 -12.51 -36.90
C PHE A 531 -6.91 -13.91 -36.28
N ALA A 532 -8.00 -14.23 -35.59
CA ALA A 532 -8.18 -15.58 -35.05
C ALA A 532 -8.18 -16.62 -36.20
N PRO A 533 -7.45 -17.74 -36.08
CA PRO A 533 -7.50 -18.78 -37.12
C PRO A 533 -8.94 -19.27 -37.32
N GLY A 534 -9.36 -19.40 -38.58
CA GLY A 534 -10.74 -19.76 -38.94
C GLY A 534 -11.74 -18.59 -39.00
N SER A 535 -11.33 -17.36 -38.69
CA SER A 535 -12.22 -16.19 -38.78
C SER A 535 -12.42 -15.68 -40.21
N TRP A 536 -13.60 -15.18 -40.52
CA TRP A 536 -13.92 -14.53 -41.79
C TRP A 536 -13.72 -13.01 -41.74
N VAL A 537 -12.94 -12.50 -42.70
CA VAL A 537 -12.64 -11.08 -42.83
C VAL A 537 -13.18 -10.52 -44.14
N LYS A 538 -13.82 -9.36 -44.07
CA LYS A 538 -14.35 -8.63 -45.22
C LYS A 538 -13.70 -7.24 -45.29
N ARG A 539 -13.32 -6.81 -46.49
CA ARG A 539 -12.88 -5.42 -46.73
C ARG A 539 -14.09 -4.50 -46.73
N THR A 540 -13.98 -3.29 -46.19
CA THR A 540 -15.05 -2.28 -46.27
C THR A 540 -15.39 -1.88 -47.71
N THR A 541 -14.45 -2.05 -48.64
CA THR A 541 -14.58 -1.70 -50.07
C THR A 541 -14.97 -2.86 -50.97
N SER A 542 -15.23 -4.06 -50.44
CA SER A 542 -15.54 -5.25 -51.26
C SER A 542 -16.61 -6.13 -50.63
N ALA A 543 -17.42 -6.77 -51.47
CA ALA A 543 -18.34 -7.82 -51.03
C ALA A 543 -17.63 -9.15 -50.72
N ARG A 544 -16.38 -9.34 -51.17
CA ARG A 544 -15.64 -10.58 -50.98
C ARG A 544 -15.26 -10.81 -49.51
N VAL A 545 -15.45 -12.05 -49.07
CA VAL A 545 -15.09 -12.53 -47.72
C VAL A 545 -13.88 -13.45 -47.85
N TYR A 546 -12.95 -13.34 -46.92
CA TYR A 546 -11.67 -14.04 -46.96
C TYR A 546 -11.36 -14.70 -45.63
N LEU A 547 -10.67 -15.83 -45.69
CA LEU A 547 -10.00 -16.47 -44.56
C LEU A 547 -8.52 -16.03 -44.57
N PRO A 548 -8.08 -15.18 -43.62
CA PRO A 548 -6.68 -14.82 -43.48
C PRO A 548 -5.88 -15.98 -42.86
N THR A 549 -4.72 -16.27 -43.44
CA THR A 549 -3.82 -17.34 -42.98
C THR A 549 -2.53 -16.79 -42.37
N SER A 550 -1.88 -17.57 -41.51
CA SER A 550 -0.65 -17.16 -40.82
C SER A 550 0.55 -16.87 -41.76
N ASP A 551 0.54 -17.42 -42.97
CA ASP A 551 1.51 -17.15 -44.05
C ASP A 551 1.13 -15.94 -44.94
N ARG A 552 0.21 -15.08 -44.47
CA ARG A 552 -0.19 -13.81 -45.11
C ARG A 552 -0.93 -13.98 -46.44
N ARG A 553 -1.75 -15.03 -46.57
CA ARG A 553 -2.70 -15.17 -47.69
C ARG A 553 -4.11 -14.82 -47.24
N LEU A 554 -4.91 -14.32 -48.17
CA LEU A 554 -6.35 -14.18 -48.06
C LEU A 554 -6.98 -15.21 -48.98
N VAL A 555 -7.55 -16.26 -48.39
CA VAL A 555 -8.26 -17.32 -49.12
C VAL A 555 -9.71 -16.89 -49.31
N TYR A 556 -10.11 -16.62 -50.55
CA TYR A 556 -11.46 -16.17 -50.86
C TYR A 556 -12.52 -17.25 -50.57
N LEU A 557 -13.63 -16.88 -49.92
CA LEU A 557 -14.80 -17.73 -49.71
C LEU A 557 -15.82 -17.50 -50.86
N PRO A 558 -15.96 -18.43 -51.82
CA PRO A 558 -16.86 -18.23 -52.95
C PRO A 558 -18.32 -18.57 -52.64
N SER A 559 -18.58 -19.36 -51.59
CA SER A 559 -19.92 -19.77 -51.17
C SER A 559 -19.94 -20.09 -49.68
N TRP A 560 -20.95 -19.61 -48.96
CA TRP A 560 -21.14 -19.91 -47.54
C TRP A 560 -21.40 -21.39 -47.25
N GLY A 561 -21.87 -22.17 -48.23
CA GLY A 561 -21.98 -23.63 -48.06
C GLY A 561 -20.64 -24.28 -47.74
N LEU A 562 -19.54 -23.75 -48.32
CA LEU A 562 -18.19 -24.23 -48.00
C LEU A 562 -17.77 -23.87 -46.58
N ALA A 563 -18.22 -22.75 -46.01
CA ALA A 563 -17.94 -22.47 -44.59
C ALA A 563 -18.55 -23.57 -43.69
N ASP A 564 -19.78 -24.00 -43.99
CA ASP A 564 -20.44 -25.07 -43.25
C ASP A 564 -19.73 -26.41 -43.38
N GLU A 565 -19.26 -26.76 -44.59
CA GLU A 565 -18.55 -28.04 -44.77
C GLU A 565 -17.28 -28.12 -43.92
N TYR A 566 -16.61 -26.98 -43.69
CA TYR A 566 -15.42 -26.86 -42.84
C TYR A 566 -15.75 -26.68 -41.36
N GLY A 567 -17.02 -26.51 -41.00
CA GLY A 567 -17.45 -26.29 -39.61
C GLY A 567 -17.15 -24.87 -39.12
N LEU A 568 -16.97 -23.93 -40.04
CA LEU A 568 -16.76 -22.51 -39.74
C LEU A 568 -18.10 -21.77 -39.77
N GLY A 569 -18.29 -20.82 -38.85
CA GLY A 569 -19.54 -20.06 -38.77
C GLY A 569 -19.81 -19.22 -40.02
N ARG A 570 -21.09 -18.88 -40.27
CA ARG A 570 -21.51 -18.07 -41.44
C ARG A 570 -21.41 -16.54 -41.25
N GLY A 571 -20.81 -16.10 -40.15
CA GLY A 571 -20.66 -14.68 -39.81
C GLY A 571 -19.40 -14.07 -40.41
N VAL A 572 -19.44 -12.78 -40.74
CA VAL A 572 -18.21 -12.00 -40.94
C VAL A 572 -17.71 -11.57 -39.57
N ASP A 573 -16.59 -12.14 -39.11
CA ASP A 573 -16.01 -11.86 -37.79
C ASP A 573 -15.34 -10.48 -37.75
N ALA A 574 -14.83 -10.01 -38.89
CA ALA A 574 -14.17 -8.70 -38.98
C ALA A 574 -14.49 -7.99 -40.30
N GLN A 575 -14.96 -6.75 -40.22
CA GLN A 575 -15.05 -5.84 -41.36
C GLN A 575 -14.02 -4.72 -41.21
N VAL A 576 -13.06 -4.65 -42.13
CA VAL A 576 -11.85 -3.83 -41.97
C VAL A 576 -11.53 -2.98 -43.18
N ALA A 577 -10.90 -1.82 -42.96
CA ALA A 577 -10.33 -1.02 -44.02
C ALA A 577 -9.22 -1.82 -44.75
N PRO A 578 -8.99 -1.59 -46.06
CA PRO A 578 -7.94 -2.28 -46.81
C PRO A 578 -6.55 -2.17 -46.17
N THR A 579 -6.25 -1.05 -45.50
CA THR A 579 -4.98 -0.81 -44.81
C THR A 579 -4.70 -1.79 -43.66
N VAL A 580 -5.72 -2.36 -43.02
CA VAL A 580 -5.56 -3.37 -41.96
C VAL A 580 -5.02 -4.69 -42.53
N LEU A 581 -5.29 -4.97 -43.80
CA LEU A 581 -4.83 -6.16 -44.51
C LEU A 581 -3.53 -5.93 -45.29
N THR A 582 -2.84 -4.81 -45.05
CA THR A 582 -1.53 -4.55 -45.65
C THR A 582 -0.56 -5.69 -45.33
N GLY A 583 0.14 -6.19 -46.34
CA GLY A 583 1.05 -7.33 -46.24
C GLY A 583 0.40 -8.70 -46.48
N TYR A 584 -0.93 -8.76 -46.63
CA TYR A 584 -1.61 -9.96 -47.12
C TYR A 584 -1.77 -9.96 -48.64
N ALA A 585 -1.65 -11.13 -49.26
CA ALA A 585 -1.89 -11.34 -50.67
C ALA A 585 -3.22 -12.07 -50.91
N ASP A 586 -4.03 -11.59 -51.86
CA ASP A 586 -5.23 -12.29 -52.35
C ASP A 586 -4.81 -13.53 -53.13
N LYS A 587 -4.64 -14.66 -52.43
CA LYS A 587 -4.06 -15.88 -52.99
C LYS A 587 -4.84 -17.11 -52.53
N GLY A 588 -5.60 -17.65 -53.47
CA GLY A 588 -6.37 -18.87 -53.32
C GLY A 588 -7.87 -18.62 -53.17
N THR A 589 -8.64 -19.66 -53.46
CA THR A 589 -10.09 -19.73 -53.23
C THR A 589 -10.35 -20.99 -52.43
N LEU A 590 -11.24 -20.91 -51.45
CA LEU A 590 -11.63 -22.07 -50.66
C LEU A 590 -12.42 -23.02 -51.57
N GLY A 591 -11.96 -24.26 -51.68
CA GLY A 591 -12.64 -25.35 -52.37
C GLY A 591 -13.20 -26.37 -51.39
N LEU A 592 -13.89 -27.38 -51.91
CA LEU A 592 -14.41 -28.49 -51.11
C LEU A 592 -13.28 -29.33 -50.47
N LEU A 593 -12.10 -29.37 -51.11
CA LEU A 593 -10.93 -30.06 -50.59
C LEU A 593 -9.89 -29.08 -50.07
N ALA A 594 -9.23 -29.47 -48.98
CA ALA A 594 -8.11 -28.74 -48.41
C ALA A 594 -6.95 -29.66 -48.03
N THR A 595 -5.75 -29.10 -48.04
CA THR A 595 -4.56 -29.75 -47.51
C THR A 595 -4.18 -29.12 -46.18
N CYS A 596 -4.03 -29.98 -45.17
CA CYS A 596 -3.49 -29.62 -43.86
C CYS A 596 -2.19 -30.39 -43.64
N GLY A 597 -1.06 -29.68 -43.70
CA GLY A 597 0.27 -30.30 -43.73
C GLY A 597 0.46 -31.09 -45.03
N THR A 598 0.63 -32.40 -44.93
CA THR A 598 0.80 -33.31 -46.09
C THR A 598 -0.47 -34.09 -46.45
N THR A 599 -1.53 -33.98 -45.64
CA THR A 599 -2.75 -34.76 -45.82
C THR A 599 -3.83 -33.93 -46.50
N THR A 600 -4.41 -34.47 -47.57
CA THR A 600 -5.58 -33.91 -48.25
C THR A 600 -6.86 -34.43 -47.64
N TYR A 601 -7.81 -33.53 -47.43
CA TYR A 601 -9.12 -33.80 -46.86
C TYR A 601 -10.21 -33.31 -47.82
N VAL A 602 -11.36 -33.97 -47.78
CA VAL A 602 -12.63 -33.42 -48.26
C VAL A 602 -13.40 -32.90 -47.05
N ALA A 603 -13.89 -31.67 -47.13
CA ALA A 603 -14.75 -31.08 -46.12
C ALA A 603 -16.20 -31.52 -46.35
N ALA A 604 -16.86 -32.01 -45.31
CA ALA A 604 -18.27 -32.38 -45.37
C ALA A 604 -18.92 -32.32 -43.98
N GLY A 605 -20.06 -31.64 -43.88
CA GLY A 605 -20.88 -31.64 -42.67
C GLY A 605 -20.16 -31.14 -41.42
N GLY A 606 -19.21 -30.21 -41.58
CA GLY A 606 -18.43 -29.64 -40.48
C GLY A 606 -17.15 -30.38 -40.15
N THR A 607 -16.82 -31.47 -40.86
CA THR A 607 -15.64 -32.29 -40.57
C THR A 607 -14.78 -32.50 -41.82
N LEU A 608 -13.47 -32.44 -41.65
CA LEU A 608 -12.49 -32.80 -42.68
C LEU A 608 -12.22 -34.31 -42.66
N HIS A 609 -12.51 -34.99 -43.77
CA HIS A 609 -12.27 -36.42 -43.94
C HIS A 609 -11.05 -36.68 -44.84
N PRO A 610 -10.03 -37.44 -44.39
CA PRO A 610 -8.85 -37.68 -45.20
C PRO A 610 -9.19 -38.51 -46.45
N VAL A 611 -8.56 -38.17 -47.57
CA VAL A 611 -8.79 -38.80 -48.89
C VAL A 611 -7.46 -39.17 -49.57
N ARG A 612 -7.50 -40.03 -50.59
CA ARG A 612 -6.35 -40.37 -51.45
C ARG A 612 -6.40 -39.71 -52.84
N THR A 613 -7.57 -39.27 -53.24
CA THR A 613 -7.83 -38.64 -54.54
C THR A 613 -8.65 -37.38 -54.30
N THR A 614 -8.52 -36.41 -55.20
CA THR A 614 -9.33 -35.19 -55.19
C THR A 614 -10.55 -35.31 -56.10
N GLY A 615 -10.66 -36.40 -56.87
CA GLY A 615 -11.64 -36.51 -57.94
C GLY A 615 -11.49 -35.40 -59.01
N GLY A 616 -10.30 -34.82 -59.14
CA GLY A 616 -10.01 -33.71 -60.05
C GLY A 616 -10.42 -32.32 -59.54
N PHE A 617 -10.93 -32.19 -58.32
CA PHE A 617 -11.27 -30.89 -57.73
C PHE A 617 -10.01 -30.14 -57.24
N PRO A 618 -10.01 -28.79 -57.30
CA PRO A 618 -8.92 -27.99 -56.75
C PRO A 618 -8.85 -28.16 -55.23
N THR A 619 -7.62 -28.10 -54.70
CA THR A 619 -7.35 -28.26 -53.27
C THR A 619 -6.79 -26.97 -52.68
N THR A 620 -7.37 -26.51 -51.57
CA THR A 620 -6.93 -25.31 -50.86
C THR A 620 -5.90 -25.66 -49.79
N THR A 621 -4.67 -25.15 -49.90
CA THR A 621 -3.67 -25.32 -48.82
C THR A 621 -3.97 -24.38 -47.65
N LEU A 622 -4.24 -24.95 -46.48
CA LEU A 622 -4.50 -24.22 -45.24
C LEU A 622 -3.25 -24.24 -44.34
N ASP A 623 -3.09 -23.19 -43.56
CA ASP A 623 -1.98 -23.09 -42.61
C ASP A 623 -2.26 -23.87 -41.32
N GLY A 624 -1.18 -24.24 -40.61
CA GLY A 624 -1.25 -25.06 -39.41
C GLY A 624 -2.22 -24.56 -38.33
N PRO A 625 -2.22 -23.26 -37.97
CA PRO A 625 -3.18 -22.69 -37.02
C PRO A 625 -4.64 -22.89 -37.43
N THR A 626 -4.98 -22.64 -38.70
CA THR A 626 -6.35 -22.86 -39.20
C THR A 626 -6.70 -24.35 -39.16
N CYS A 627 -5.81 -25.22 -39.61
CA CYS A 627 -6.03 -26.68 -39.57
C CYS A 627 -6.25 -27.23 -38.16
N ARG A 628 -5.70 -26.60 -37.11
CA ARG A 628 -5.94 -26.99 -35.71
C ARG A 628 -7.31 -26.57 -35.19
N LYS A 629 -7.98 -25.60 -35.84
CA LYS A 629 -9.34 -25.17 -35.50
C LYS A 629 -10.43 -26.03 -36.15
N LEU A 630 -10.09 -26.76 -37.21
CA LEU A 630 -11.03 -27.56 -37.96
C LEU A 630 -11.12 -28.98 -37.38
N ASP A 631 -12.35 -29.49 -37.29
CA ASP A 631 -12.58 -30.87 -36.89
C ASP A 631 -12.10 -31.82 -37.98
N ARG A 632 -11.34 -32.84 -37.58
CA ARG A 632 -10.70 -33.80 -38.50
C ARG A 632 -11.07 -35.22 -38.10
N SER A 633 -11.64 -35.95 -39.05
CA SER A 633 -11.96 -37.36 -38.90
C SER A 633 -10.69 -38.21 -38.93
N GLY A 634 -10.56 -39.17 -38.01
CA GLY A 634 -9.56 -40.24 -38.10
C GLY A 634 -9.89 -41.28 -39.18
N ALA A 635 -11.16 -41.42 -39.53
CA ALA A 635 -11.63 -42.33 -40.57
C ALA A 635 -11.42 -41.72 -41.97
N ARG A 636 -10.63 -42.41 -42.79
CA ARG A 636 -10.35 -42.07 -44.19
C ARG A 636 -11.49 -42.54 -45.10
N VAL A 637 -11.87 -41.72 -46.08
CA VAL A 637 -12.79 -42.15 -47.14
C VAL A 637 -12.06 -43.11 -48.07
N PRO A 638 -12.51 -44.36 -48.21
CA PRO A 638 -11.88 -45.33 -49.10
C PRO A 638 -12.21 -45.02 -50.57
N GLY A 639 -11.21 -45.04 -51.44
CA GLY A 639 -11.42 -44.95 -52.89
C GLY A 639 -11.96 -43.59 -53.36
N ARG A 640 -12.97 -43.65 -54.25
CA ARG A 640 -13.64 -42.46 -54.81
C ARG A 640 -14.51 -41.78 -53.76
N ILE A 641 -14.70 -40.46 -53.90
CA ILE A 641 -15.49 -39.67 -52.95
C ILE A 641 -16.94 -39.63 -53.43
N PHE A 642 -17.85 -40.10 -52.60
CA PHE A 642 -19.29 -40.03 -52.83
C PHE A 642 -19.93 -39.04 -51.85
N VAL A 643 -20.85 -38.23 -52.36
CA VAL A 643 -21.54 -37.19 -51.59
C VAL A 643 -23.04 -37.17 -51.89
N LYS A 644 -23.84 -36.69 -50.94
CA LYS A 644 -25.26 -36.37 -51.15
C LYS A 644 -25.65 -35.12 -50.35
N ALA A 645 -26.74 -34.46 -50.73
CA ALA A 645 -27.36 -33.47 -49.86
C ALA A 645 -28.17 -34.17 -48.76
N ALA A 646 -28.23 -33.60 -47.55
CA ALA A 646 -28.86 -34.25 -46.37
C ALA A 646 -30.30 -34.73 -46.61
N LYS A 647 -31.10 -33.94 -47.33
CA LYS A 647 -32.52 -34.22 -47.64
C LYS A 647 -32.73 -34.76 -49.06
N SER A 648 -31.67 -35.23 -49.72
CA SER A 648 -31.73 -35.79 -51.06
C SER A 648 -31.27 -37.25 -51.06
N ASP A 649 -31.92 -38.05 -51.89
CA ASP A 649 -31.53 -39.42 -52.26
C ASP A 649 -30.49 -39.45 -53.39
N ARG A 650 -30.24 -38.31 -54.06
CA ARG A 650 -29.31 -38.18 -55.17
C ARG A 650 -27.87 -38.31 -54.69
N VAL A 651 -27.22 -39.40 -55.09
CA VAL A 651 -25.80 -39.66 -54.81
C VAL A 651 -24.96 -39.12 -55.97
N TYR A 652 -23.90 -38.40 -55.64
CA TYR A 652 -22.92 -37.89 -56.59
C TYR A 652 -21.55 -38.50 -56.31
N VAL A 653 -20.79 -38.78 -57.36
CA VAL A 653 -19.36 -39.08 -57.28
C VAL A 653 -18.56 -37.86 -57.74
N LEU A 654 -17.47 -37.56 -57.05
CA LEU A 654 -16.50 -36.54 -57.48
C LEU A 654 -15.58 -37.15 -58.54
N ASP A 655 -15.67 -36.67 -59.78
CA ASP A 655 -14.86 -37.19 -60.89
C ASP A 655 -14.61 -36.12 -61.96
N GLY A 656 -13.35 -35.96 -62.37
CA GLY A 656 -12.93 -34.93 -63.33
C GLY A 656 -13.24 -33.49 -62.92
N GLY A 657 -13.23 -33.18 -61.62
CA GLY A 657 -13.55 -31.85 -61.08
C GLY A 657 -15.04 -31.51 -61.12
N ARG A 658 -15.91 -32.52 -61.28
CA ARG A 658 -17.37 -32.34 -61.37
C ARG A 658 -18.11 -33.33 -60.46
N LEU A 659 -19.26 -32.89 -59.94
CA LEU A 659 -20.24 -33.76 -59.31
C LEU A 659 -21.04 -34.48 -60.40
N ARG A 660 -20.87 -35.79 -60.51
CA ARG A 660 -21.62 -36.64 -61.46
C ARG A 660 -22.69 -37.42 -60.71
N HIS A 661 -23.95 -37.20 -61.06
CA HIS A 661 -25.08 -37.90 -60.44
C HIS A 661 -25.02 -39.39 -60.80
N VAL A 662 -25.04 -40.27 -59.80
CA VAL A 662 -25.08 -41.73 -60.00
C VAL A 662 -26.51 -42.20 -59.79
N THR A 663 -27.12 -42.71 -60.86
CA THR A 663 -28.58 -42.94 -60.89
C THR A 663 -29.02 -44.33 -60.44
N THR A 664 -28.10 -45.28 -60.32
CA THR A 664 -28.43 -46.66 -59.95
C THR A 664 -27.57 -47.13 -58.77
N VAL A 665 -28.14 -47.95 -57.89
CA VAL A 665 -27.43 -48.61 -56.77
C VAL A 665 -26.29 -49.48 -57.31
N THR A 666 -26.51 -50.15 -58.44
CA THR A 666 -25.51 -50.98 -59.13
C THR A 666 -24.29 -50.16 -59.54
N ALA A 667 -24.47 -48.96 -60.11
CA ALA A 667 -23.36 -48.09 -60.46
C ALA A 667 -22.63 -47.51 -59.25
N VAL A 668 -23.35 -47.17 -58.17
CA VAL A 668 -22.71 -46.74 -56.91
C VAL A 668 -21.74 -47.83 -56.42
N ARG A 669 -22.20 -49.09 -56.33
CA ARG A 669 -21.35 -50.22 -55.92
C ARG A 669 -20.21 -50.47 -56.89
N ARG A 670 -20.46 -50.43 -58.21
CA ARG A 670 -19.44 -50.61 -59.25
C ARG A 670 -18.31 -49.59 -59.12
N LEU A 671 -18.65 -48.31 -59.02
CA LEU A 671 -17.68 -47.22 -58.87
C LEU A 671 -16.93 -47.27 -57.52
N ALA A 672 -17.52 -47.90 -56.51
CA ALA A 672 -16.94 -48.11 -55.19
C ALA A 672 -16.17 -49.44 -55.05
N GLY A 673 -15.92 -50.16 -56.14
CA GLY A 673 -15.15 -51.42 -56.11
C GLY A 673 -15.95 -52.61 -55.55
N GLY A 674 -17.27 -52.64 -55.80
CA GLY A 674 -18.17 -53.75 -55.46
C GLY A 674 -18.82 -53.67 -54.08
N LYS A 675 -18.37 -52.77 -53.20
CA LYS A 675 -18.93 -52.54 -51.86
C LYS A 675 -19.77 -51.27 -51.81
N TRP A 676 -20.62 -51.12 -50.79
CA TRP A 676 -21.32 -49.85 -50.55
C TRP A 676 -20.32 -48.79 -50.04
N PRO A 677 -20.22 -47.61 -50.66
CA PRO A 677 -19.25 -46.60 -50.27
C PRO A 677 -19.67 -45.82 -49.02
N THR A 678 -18.71 -45.17 -48.38
CA THR A 678 -18.99 -44.05 -47.47
C THR A 678 -19.53 -42.88 -48.29
N ILE A 679 -20.78 -42.48 -48.04
CA ILE A 679 -21.40 -41.32 -48.67
C ILE A 679 -21.38 -40.16 -47.66
N LEU A 680 -20.60 -39.14 -47.94
CA LEU A 680 -20.54 -37.94 -47.12
C LEU A 680 -21.78 -37.06 -47.37
N THR A 681 -22.20 -36.33 -46.35
CA THR A 681 -23.33 -35.40 -46.48
C THR A 681 -22.81 -33.98 -46.63
N LEU A 682 -23.22 -33.30 -47.70
CA LEU A 682 -22.96 -31.88 -47.94
C LEU A 682 -24.24 -31.06 -47.73
N SER A 683 -24.08 -29.77 -47.48
CA SER A 683 -25.18 -28.81 -47.56
C SER A 683 -25.73 -28.73 -49.00
N ALA A 684 -27.03 -28.45 -49.14
CA ALA A 684 -27.64 -28.24 -50.46
C ALA A 684 -26.94 -27.11 -51.23
N GLN A 685 -26.60 -26.03 -50.51
CA GLN A 685 -25.87 -24.89 -51.07
C GLN A 685 -24.50 -25.28 -51.64
N THR A 686 -23.73 -26.14 -50.97
CA THR A 686 -22.47 -26.66 -51.51
C THR A 686 -22.70 -27.52 -52.73
N VAL A 687 -23.68 -28.43 -52.68
CA VAL A 687 -24.00 -29.29 -53.83
C VAL A 687 -24.34 -28.44 -55.05
N ASP A 688 -25.21 -27.43 -54.91
CA ASP A 688 -25.64 -26.55 -56.00
C ASP A 688 -24.51 -25.66 -56.53
N PHE A 689 -23.61 -25.21 -55.65
CA PHE A 689 -22.44 -24.39 -56.02
C PHE A 689 -21.41 -25.18 -56.86
N LEU A 690 -21.21 -26.47 -56.59
CA LEU A 690 -20.15 -27.25 -57.22
C LEU A 690 -20.46 -27.62 -58.69
N PRO A 691 -19.44 -27.62 -59.59
CA PRO A 691 -19.63 -27.92 -61.00
C PRO A 691 -20.31 -29.27 -61.24
N LYS A 692 -21.32 -29.31 -62.11
CA LYS A 692 -22.04 -30.55 -62.48
C LYS A 692 -21.46 -31.20 -63.72
N GLY A 693 -21.41 -32.52 -63.74
CA GLY A 693 -21.00 -33.34 -64.89
C GLY A 693 -22.14 -34.22 -65.40
N SER A 694 -21.92 -34.94 -66.50
CA SER A 694 -22.90 -35.89 -67.01
C SER A 694 -23.17 -37.02 -66.01
N THR A 695 -24.43 -37.45 -65.96
CA THR A 695 -24.92 -38.55 -65.13
C THR A 695 -24.21 -39.86 -65.45
N VAL A 696 -23.95 -40.66 -64.42
CA VAL A 696 -23.39 -42.02 -64.52
C VAL A 696 -24.50 -43.02 -64.21
N ARG A 697 -24.61 -44.06 -65.05
CA ARG A 697 -25.61 -45.12 -64.95
C ARG A 697 -25.03 -46.44 -64.45
#